data_AF-T1JCQ5-F1
#
_entry.id   AF-T1JCQ5-F1
#
_cell.length_a   1.000
_cell.length_b   1.000
_cell.length_c   1.000
_cell.angle_alpha   90.00
_cell.angle_beta   90.00
_cell.angle_gamma   90.00
#
_symmetry.space_group_name_H-M   'P 1'
#
loop_
_entity.id
_entity.type
_entity.pdbx_description
1 polymer ?
#
loop_
_entity_poly.entity_id
_entity_poly.type
_entity_poly.pdbx_seq_one_letter_code
_entity_poly.pdbx_strand_id
1 'polypeptide(L)'
;MIRRFKFLLKLTTAIMIPVVQAGQITVDRRKHTLMAAERNKQPILDVLTKNVDSKTPLFALEIASGTGQHVAFFAKKLTNVTWQPTEVEPSLMDSIDAYIDETNASNILKPKRVDITQPVSEWTDCNLAPESCDIVLCINMIHISPFACTVGLFVNAGYLLKPNGMLITYGPYSVHGDLVPESNVQFDKHLKAMNSQFGIRDVDDLIKLADDHKLRLELTEDMPANNKVLIFKKRRNRDIQPGQSPFELQMNSIQINPTNLEGHLVHKKNGVTFKMQIFALVDSTVRLRINELEPMYPRFEAKDALVGEPEQQAITVENKDGNSVTLKFANNKIVVTAKPLRIDLFTNDELVISTNPRGLMKFEHYRPKPEKKHDDADAGQNNDDEENEEGMWEETFKSHTDSKPRGPSSVGMDFSFVGFEAIYGIPEHADLLALRSTKGIDPYRLFNVDVFEYEVDNNLALYVSIPFAIAHSKSNTVGLFWLNAAETWVDVDYVSEQGQTKIAQTDTHWFSESGIVDVFFVLGPQPADVFKQYSRLTGVTQLPPLFSLAYHHSRWNFNDEEDVRNVDFKFDEYDIPYDTLWLDIEHTDGKRYFTWDKIKFAHPSAMIANLTAKGRKLVVIIDPHIKRAHGYIIHEEAASKGYYVKNKDGNDYEGWCWPGSSSWLDFFNPEIREYWMSKLALDQYEGTSLSVFVWNDMNEPAVFSGPEVTMPKDNKFYGDFEHRDVHNMYGLMLAMSSFGGLVKRSGGKHRPFVLSRAGFAGSQRYGAIWTGDNMAEWSHLRHTTPMLLSMSLAGVTFIGSDVGGFFRNPSPELIVRYYQVGAFHPFFRAHSHIDTARREPWLFDEETRLLIRDAIRRRYGLLPFWYTLFYENEKTGMPPMRPMWAEFPNDSKTFRMDDQFMIGNALLVRPVIESGATKVDVYFPEPDVNIWYDAEMYDKFDTPGYNSIPVTLSKFPFFQKGGTIIPRKNRIRRASSLAQDDPYSLTVALDKSGTIANGTLYIDDGFSYDYKEGAFIFLSITYNNGELKSRNLNLKKIFRTRSWLERLVILGLQTKPTAVVLETVGSKKLEFVYVDHKQILVVRKPTVNMGEDWVMKIK
;
A
#
# COMPACT_ATOMS: atom_id res chain seq x y z
N MET A 1 21.64 -51.96 32.14
CA MET A 1 21.39 -52.56 30.82
C MET A 1 22.62 -52.30 29.96
N ILE A 2 23.63 -53.15 30.14
CA ILE A 2 24.96 -53.06 29.53
C ILE A 2 25.04 -54.21 28.52
N ARG A 3 25.64 -53.94 27.34
CA ARG A 3 25.88 -54.83 26.16
C ARG A 3 24.86 -54.71 25.02
N ARG A 4 25.14 -53.81 24.08
CA ARG A 4 25.14 -54.03 22.60
C ARG A 4 25.35 -52.69 21.88
N PHE A 5 26.60 -52.21 21.85
CA PHE A 5 27.06 -51.13 20.96
C PHE A 5 28.46 -51.48 20.43
N LYS A 6 28.53 -52.62 19.73
CA LYS A 6 29.68 -53.05 18.93
C LYS A 6 29.15 -53.54 17.58
N PHE A 7 28.74 -52.62 16.71
CA PHE A 7 28.56 -52.93 15.28
C PHE A 7 28.44 -51.66 14.42
N LEU A 8 29.50 -50.86 14.31
CA LEU A 8 29.59 -49.84 13.24
C LEU A 8 31.06 -49.46 12.94
N LEU A 9 31.93 -50.46 12.88
CA LEU A 9 33.34 -50.33 12.45
C LEU A 9 33.70 -51.27 11.29
N LYS A 10 32.71 -51.69 10.48
CA LYS A 10 32.93 -52.57 9.34
C LYS A 10 31.94 -52.28 8.22
N LEU A 11 32.28 -51.31 7.36
CA LEU A 11 32.00 -51.32 5.92
C LEU A 11 32.48 -49.99 5.31
N THR A 12 33.79 -49.89 5.11
CA THR A 12 34.49 -49.22 3.98
C THR A 12 35.97 -49.19 4.31
N THR A 13 36.64 -50.32 4.12
CA THR A 13 38.10 -50.42 4.05
C THR A 13 38.46 -50.82 2.63
N ALA A 14 39.05 -49.88 1.88
CA ALA A 14 39.82 -50.00 0.63
C ALA A 14 39.72 -48.60 -0.01
N ILE A 15 40.73 -47.73 -0.04
CA ILE A 15 42.10 -47.90 -0.52
C ILE A 15 42.97 -46.87 0.24
N MET A 16 44.02 -47.32 0.93
CA MET A 16 45.15 -46.47 1.34
C MET A 16 46.24 -46.61 0.27
N ILE A 17 46.69 -45.50 -0.32
CA ILE A 17 47.94 -45.44 -1.10
C ILE A 17 48.94 -44.62 -0.27
N PRO A 18 50.18 -45.11 -0.03
CA PRO A 18 51.19 -44.35 0.68
C PRO A 18 51.96 -43.47 -0.30
N VAL A 19 52.08 -42.18 0.01
CA VAL A 19 53.17 -41.34 -0.51
C VAL A 19 54.13 -41.11 0.65
N VAL A 20 55.31 -41.72 0.54
CA VAL A 20 56.43 -41.50 1.45
C VAL A 20 57.24 -40.31 0.92
N GLN A 21 57.30 -39.23 1.70
CA GLN A 21 58.48 -38.38 1.74
C GLN A 21 58.77 -38.04 3.21
N ALA A 22 60.04 -38.19 3.59
CA ALA A 22 60.50 -38.35 4.95
C ALA A 22 60.27 -37.11 5.84
N GLY A 23 59.46 -37.30 6.87
CA GLY A 23 59.35 -36.49 8.08
C GLY A 23 58.44 -37.26 9.03
N GLN A 24 58.84 -37.45 10.30
CA GLN A 24 58.06 -38.21 11.29
C GLN A 24 56.65 -37.61 11.43
N ILE A 25 55.63 -38.24 10.86
CA ILE A 25 54.23 -37.90 11.14
C ILE A 25 53.83 -38.66 12.40
N THR A 26 53.82 -37.96 13.54
CA THR A 26 53.04 -38.36 14.70
C THR A 26 51.55 -38.29 14.32
N VAL A 27 50.93 -39.44 14.08
CA VAL A 27 49.47 -39.52 13.92
C VAL A 27 48.85 -39.33 15.30
N ASP A 28 48.26 -38.17 15.54
CA ASP A 28 47.48 -37.93 16.76
C ASP A 28 46.21 -38.79 16.71
N ARG A 29 46.15 -39.79 17.59
CA ARG A 29 45.04 -40.77 17.66
C ARG A 29 43.72 -40.15 18.11
N ARG A 30 43.73 -38.90 18.60
CA ARG A 30 42.54 -38.13 18.96
C ARG A 30 41.81 -37.55 17.74
N LYS A 31 42.50 -37.35 16.60
CA LYS A 31 41.93 -36.68 15.42
C LYS A 31 40.97 -37.58 14.66
N HIS A 32 39.75 -37.10 14.48
CA HIS A 32 38.77 -37.68 13.58
C HIS A 32 38.70 -36.85 12.28
N THR A 33 38.63 -37.50 11.12
CA THR A 33 38.57 -36.80 9.83
C THR A 33 37.35 -37.26 9.04
N LEU A 34 36.50 -36.31 8.67
CA LEU A 34 35.33 -36.52 7.82
C LEU A 34 35.57 -35.89 6.45
N MET A 35 35.42 -36.70 5.40
CA MET A 35 35.56 -36.26 4.01
C MET A 35 34.54 -35.18 3.62
N ALA A 36 33.36 -35.18 4.25
CA ALA A 36 32.35 -34.16 4.01
C ALA A 36 32.78 -32.78 4.54
N ALA A 37 33.39 -32.71 5.72
CA ALA A 37 33.95 -31.47 6.26
C ALA A 37 35.13 -30.99 5.39
N GLU A 38 35.98 -31.93 4.93
CA GLU A 38 37.11 -31.59 4.06
C GLU A 38 36.68 -30.99 2.71
N ARG A 39 35.59 -31.51 2.14
CA ARG A 39 35.03 -31.01 0.87
C ARG A 39 34.36 -29.64 1.01
N ASN A 40 33.68 -29.38 2.14
CA ASN A 40 32.81 -28.21 2.28
C ASN A 40 33.50 -27.00 2.94
N LYS A 41 34.67 -27.18 3.57
CA LYS A 41 35.37 -26.09 4.28
C LYS A 41 35.71 -24.87 3.41
N GLN A 42 36.16 -25.04 2.17
CA GLN A 42 36.49 -23.89 1.33
C GLN A 42 35.24 -23.12 0.88
N PRO A 43 34.19 -23.77 0.33
CA PRO A 43 32.95 -23.07 0.00
C PRO A 43 32.34 -22.30 1.18
N ILE A 44 32.28 -22.92 2.37
CA ILE A 44 31.72 -22.24 3.56
C ILE A 44 32.58 -21.03 3.94
N LEU A 45 33.91 -21.16 3.90
CA LEU A 45 34.81 -20.04 4.15
C LEU A 45 34.61 -18.89 3.16
N ASP A 46 34.33 -19.17 1.88
CA ASP A 46 34.09 -18.12 0.88
C ASP A 46 32.85 -17.29 1.23
N VAL A 47 31.77 -17.95 1.67
CA VAL A 47 30.55 -17.27 2.16
C VAL A 47 30.83 -16.50 3.44
N LEU A 48 31.57 -17.08 4.39
CA LEU A 48 31.97 -16.37 5.61
C LEU A 48 32.80 -15.12 5.28
N THR A 49 33.79 -15.23 4.40
CA THR A 49 34.68 -14.11 4.03
C THR A 49 33.93 -12.99 3.32
N LYS A 50 32.87 -13.33 2.57
CA LYS A 50 32.03 -12.36 1.86
C LYS A 50 31.07 -11.61 2.79
N ASN A 51 30.56 -12.28 3.82
CA ASN A 51 29.46 -11.76 4.65
C ASN A 51 29.87 -11.38 6.08
N VAL A 52 31.07 -11.75 6.52
CA VAL A 52 31.63 -11.40 7.84
C VAL A 52 32.72 -10.36 7.65
N ASP A 53 32.56 -9.17 8.24
CA ASP A 53 33.61 -8.14 8.21
C ASP A 53 34.76 -8.52 9.16
N SER A 54 35.71 -9.31 8.67
CA SER A 54 36.88 -9.72 9.45
C SER A 54 37.91 -8.60 9.66
N LYS A 55 37.57 -7.32 9.43
CA LYS A 55 38.46 -6.18 9.68
C LYS A 55 38.41 -5.68 11.13
N THR A 56 37.38 -6.03 11.89
CA THR A 56 37.26 -5.77 13.33
C THR A 56 37.38 -7.09 14.11
N PRO A 57 37.77 -7.05 15.40
CA PRO A 57 37.74 -8.22 16.26
C PRO A 57 36.29 -8.71 16.45
N LEU A 58 36.03 -9.98 16.12
CA LEU A 58 34.70 -10.60 16.26
C LEU A 58 34.78 -11.85 17.14
N PHE A 59 33.69 -12.19 17.81
CA PHE A 59 33.53 -13.42 18.57
C PHE A 59 32.53 -14.36 17.89
N ALA A 60 33.00 -15.55 17.49
CA ALA A 60 32.21 -16.57 16.83
C ALA A 60 32.02 -17.80 17.72
N LEU A 61 30.77 -18.17 17.96
CA LEU A 61 30.39 -19.39 18.63
C LEU A 61 30.05 -20.46 17.57
N GLU A 62 30.85 -21.51 17.46
CA GLU A 62 30.57 -22.62 16.54
C GLU A 62 29.86 -23.76 17.28
N ILE A 63 28.57 -23.90 17.05
CA ILE A 63 27.70 -24.91 17.66
C ILE A 63 27.84 -26.23 16.93
N ALA A 64 28.14 -27.30 17.68
CA ALA A 64 28.38 -28.65 17.16
C ALA A 64 29.53 -28.66 16.13
N SER A 65 30.72 -28.26 16.58
CA SER A 65 31.94 -28.18 15.78
C SER A 65 32.41 -29.53 15.21
N GLY A 66 31.82 -30.64 15.66
CA GLY A 66 32.07 -31.96 15.11
C GLY A 66 33.52 -32.38 15.30
N THR A 67 34.23 -32.67 14.21
CA THR A 67 35.64 -33.09 14.30
C THR A 67 36.60 -31.95 14.61
N GLY A 68 36.20 -30.69 14.45
CA GLY A 68 37.07 -29.51 14.56
C GLY A 68 37.79 -29.11 13.27
N GLN A 69 37.55 -29.80 12.14
CA GLN A 69 38.18 -29.47 10.85
C GLN A 69 37.82 -28.06 10.34
N HIS A 70 36.58 -27.62 10.56
CA HIS A 70 36.08 -26.31 10.11
C HIS A 70 36.69 -25.18 10.93
N VAL A 71 36.50 -25.18 12.25
CA VAL A 71 37.08 -24.16 13.15
C VAL A 71 38.58 -23.96 12.92
N ALA A 72 39.33 -25.05 12.81
CA ALA A 72 40.76 -25.04 12.57
C ALA A 72 41.14 -24.43 11.21
N PHE A 73 40.32 -24.65 10.19
CA PHE A 73 40.53 -24.10 8.87
C PHE A 73 40.12 -22.62 8.78
N PHE A 74 38.96 -22.26 9.34
CA PHE A 74 38.43 -20.90 9.32
C PHE A 74 39.30 -19.94 10.12
N ALA A 75 39.72 -20.34 11.33
CA ALA A 75 40.53 -19.49 12.20
C ALA A 75 41.88 -19.08 11.58
N LYS A 76 42.48 -19.92 10.73
CA LYS A 76 43.70 -19.60 9.97
C LYS A 76 43.51 -18.50 8.92
N LYS A 77 42.27 -18.26 8.49
CA LYS A 77 41.92 -17.35 7.39
C LYS A 77 41.20 -16.10 7.89
N LEU A 78 40.40 -16.25 8.94
CA LEU A 78 39.67 -15.19 9.62
C LEU A 78 40.38 -14.86 10.95
N THR A 79 41.57 -14.26 10.84
CA THR A 79 42.50 -14.08 11.98
C THR A 79 42.00 -13.12 13.06
N ASN A 80 41.07 -12.22 12.72
CA ASN A 80 40.44 -11.31 13.67
C ASN A 80 39.17 -11.88 14.31
N VAL A 81 38.77 -13.11 13.95
CA VAL A 81 37.63 -13.78 14.57
C VAL A 81 38.16 -14.71 15.65
N THR A 82 37.73 -14.51 16.88
CA THR A 82 37.97 -15.44 18.00
C THR A 82 36.89 -16.51 17.99
N TRP A 83 37.29 -17.77 17.85
CA TRP A 83 36.37 -18.90 17.72
C TRP A 83 36.24 -19.64 19.04
N GLN A 84 35.01 -19.80 19.51
CA GLN A 84 34.63 -20.70 20.59
C GLN A 84 33.94 -21.93 19.99
N PRO A 85 34.66 -23.04 19.75
CA PRO A 85 34.03 -24.28 19.33
C PRO A 85 33.26 -24.90 20.50
N THR A 86 32.11 -25.51 20.21
CA THR A 86 31.31 -26.25 21.19
C THR A 86 30.86 -27.60 20.65
N GLU A 87 30.73 -28.58 21.55
CA GLU A 87 30.30 -29.94 21.20
C GLU A 87 29.67 -30.66 22.41
N VAL A 88 28.69 -31.52 22.20
CA VAL A 88 28.02 -32.27 23.28
C VAL A 88 28.70 -33.62 23.55
N GLU A 89 29.28 -34.22 22.50
CA GLU A 89 29.91 -35.54 22.51
C GLU A 89 31.39 -35.47 22.94
N PRO A 90 31.77 -36.06 24.10
CA PRO A 90 33.13 -35.95 24.62
C PRO A 90 34.22 -36.44 23.69
N SER A 91 33.96 -37.51 22.92
CA SER A 91 34.94 -38.07 21.98
C SER A 91 35.29 -37.14 20.81
N LEU A 92 34.41 -36.19 20.48
CA LEU A 92 34.65 -35.18 19.44
C LEU A 92 35.35 -33.93 19.99
N MET A 93 35.19 -33.61 21.28
CA MET A 93 35.96 -32.55 21.94
C MET A 93 37.47 -32.83 21.89
N ASP A 94 37.88 -34.08 22.14
CA ASP A 94 39.29 -34.50 22.01
C ASP A 94 39.83 -34.33 20.59
N SER A 95 38.98 -34.54 19.57
CA SER A 95 39.33 -34.32 18.17
C SER A 95 39.50 -32.83 17.87
N ILE A 96 38.59 -31.99 18.35
CA ILE A 96 38.67 -30.53 18.19
C ILE A 96 39.97 -30.01 18.82
N ASP A 97 40.29 -30.42 20.05
CA ASP A 97 41.55 -30.08 20.71
C ASP A 97 42.76 -30.50 19.88
N ALA A 98 42.75 -31.70 19.29
CA ALA A 98 43.84 -32.17 18.46
C ALA A 98 44.02 -31.37 17.14
N TYR A 99 42.94 -30.86 16.55
CA TYR A 99 43.05 -29.93 15.41
C TYR A 99 43.50 -28.53 15.84
N ILE A 100 43.11 -28.06 17.03
CA ILE A 100 43.61 -26.80 17.60
C ILE A 100 45.12 -26.90 17.82
N ASP A 101 45.58 -27.98 18.46
CA ASP A 101 47.00 -28.27 18.72
C ASP A 101 47.82 -28.28 17.41
N GLU A 102 47.31 -28.89 16.35
CA GLU A 102 47.97 -28.92 15.03
C GLU A 102 47.95 -27.57 14.32
N THR A 103 46.85 -26.83 14.47
CA THR A 103 46.66 -25.57 13.78
C THR A 103 47.52 -24.47 14.37
N ASN A 104 47.80 -24.55 15.69
CA ASN A 104 48.56 -23.57 16.46
C ASN A 104 48.05 -22.13 16.27
N ALA A 105 46.73 -21.98 16.11
CA ALA A 105 46.05 -20.70 15.93
C ALA A 105 45.67 -20.11 17.29
N SER A 106 46.14 -18.91 17.59
CA SER A 106 45.90 -18.23 18.88
C SER A 106 44.48 -17.70 19.05
N ASN A 107 43.69 -17.65 17.97
CA ASN A 107 42.31 -17.18 17.93
C ASN A 107 41.26 -18.31 18.01
N ILE A 108 41.65 -19.51 18.45
CA ILE A 108 40.71 -20.58 18.79
C ILE A 108 40.78 -20.86 20.28
N LEU A 109 39.65 -20.76 20.97
CA LEU A 109 39.51 -21.10 22.38
C LEU A 109 39.36 -22.61 22.56
N LYS A 110 39.61 -23.09 23.79
CA LYS A 110 39.37 -24.50 24.13
C LYS A 110 37.90 -24.86 23.92
N PRO A 111 37.58 -26.05 23.36
CA PRO A 111 36.22 -26.46 23.11
C PRO A 111 35.43 -26.53 24.42
N LYS A 112 34.17 -26.10 24.37
CA LYS A 112 33.26 -26.15 25.53
C LYS A 112 32.14 -27.14 25.28
N ARG A 113 31.70 -27.79 26.36
CA ARG A 113 30.56 -28.69 26.28
C ARG A 113 29.26 -27.91 26.33
N VAL A 114 28.44 -28.03 25.29
CA VAL A 114 27.15 -27.35 25.19
C VAL A 114 26.08 -28.32 24.73
N ASP A 115 24.98 -28.40 25.48
CA ASP A 115 23.73 -29.00 25.02
C ASP A 115 22.83 -27.87 24.50
N ILE A 116 22.71 -27.78 23.18
CA ILE A 116 21.97 -26.70 22.50
C ILE A 116 20.47 -26.72 22.80
N THR A 117 19.93 -27.82 23.34
CA THR A 117 18.51 -27.90 23.70
C THR A 117 18.19 -27.17 25.01
N GLN A 118 19.21 -26.87 25.81
CA GLN A 118 19.08 -26.12 27.06
C GLN A 118 19.32 -24.62 26.84
N PRO A 119 18.71 -23.74 27.65
CA PRO A 119 19.00 -22.31 27.61
C PRO A 119 20.44 -22.02 28.02
N VAL A 120 21.02 -20.93 27.51
CA VAL A 120 22.40 -20.49 27.80
C VAL A 120 22.74 -20.46 29.30
N SER A 121 21.78 -20.10 30.16
CA SER A 121 21.97 -20.06 31.61
C SER A 121 22.36 -21.41 32.24
N GLU A 122 22.12 -22.52 31.54
CA GLU A 122 22.45 -23.89 31.97
C GLU A 122 23.74 -24.43 31.34
N TRP A 123 24.42 -23.65 30.49
CA TRP A 123 25.70 -24.03 29.88
C TRP A 123 26.86 -23.80 30.85
N THR A 124 26.98 -24.67 31.86
CA THR A 124 27.95 -24.52 32.96
C THR A 124 29.41 -24.42 32.51
N ASP A 125 29.77 -24.97 31.36
CA ASP A 125 31.13 -24.95 30.81
C ASP A 125 31.37 -23.75 29.89
N CYS A 126 30.30 -23.04 29.48
CA CYS A 126 30.29 -21.95 28.50
C CYS A 126 29.43 -20.78 29.02
N ASN A 127 30.01 -19.95 29.90
CA ASN A 127 29.30 -18.83 30.53
C ASN A 127 29.28 -17.60 29.61
N LEU A 128 28.36 -17.59 28.64
CA LEU A 128 28.15 -16.49 27.70
C LEU A 128 27.03 -15.58 28.18
N ALA A 129 27.29 -14.27 28.17
CA ALA A 129 26.27 -13.26 28.45
C ALA A 129 25.32 -13.10 27.25
N PRO A 130 24.09 -12.59 27.44
CA PRO A 130 23.27 -12.13 26.31
C PRO A 130 24.04 -11.10 25.47
N GLU A 131 23.79 -11.09 24.16
CA GLU A 131 24.43 -10.17 23.20
C GLU A 131 25.97 -10.18 23.26
N SER A 132 26.56 -11.37 23.44
CA SER A 132 28.01 -11.56 23.52
C SER A 132 28.65 -12.11 22.25
N CYS A 133 27.85 -12.57 21.29
CA CYS A 133 28.33 -13.21 20.06
C CYS A 133 28.05 -12.32 18.83
N ASP A 134 29.05 -12.20 17.97
CA ASP A 134 28.89 -11.57 16.65
C ASP A 134 28.40 -12.61 15.63
N ILE A 135 28.84 -13.86 15.78
CA ILE A 135 28.50 -14.97 14.89
C ILE A 135 28.10 -16.19 15.72
N VAL A 136 26.98 -16.81 15.38
CA VAL A 136 26.64 -18.17 15.77
C VAL A 136 26.66 -19.02 14.51
N LEU A 137 27.62 -19.94 14.40
CA LEU A 137 27.80 -20.80 13.25
C LEU A 137 27.34 -22.22 13.56
N CYS A 138 26.51 -22.80 12.69
CA CYS A 138 26.03 -24.17 12.83
C CYS A 138 26.09 -24.89 11.48
N ILE A 139 26.92 -25.92 11.38
CA ILE A 139 27.16 -26.64 10.13
C ILE A 139 26.56 -28.04 10.21
N ASN A 140 25.53 -28.30 9.40
CA ASN A 140 24.76 -29.56 9.26
C ASN A 140 23.99 -30.06 10.49
N MET A 141 24.30 -29.63 11.72
CA MET A 141 23.70 -30.17 12.94
C MET A 141 22.18 -30.20 12.89
N ILE A 142 21.55 -29.11 12.43
CA ILE A 142 20.08 -28.98 12.38
C ILE A 142 19.38 -30.10 11.62
N HIS A 143 20.07 -30.78 10.69
CA HIS A 143 19.53 -31.89 9.91
C HIS A 143 19.82 -33.27 10.52
N ILE A 144 20.95 -33.40 11.22
CA ILE A 144 21.43 -34.66 11.81
C ILE A 144 21.17 -34.76 13.32
N SER A 145 20.16 -34.02 13.79
CA SER A 145 19.72 -33.98 15.18
C SER A 145 18.19 -34.00 15.26
N PRO A 146 17.59 -34.21 16.45
CA PRO A 146 16.18 -33.93 16.66
C PRO A 146 15.87 -32.44 16.42
N PHE A 147 14.63 -32.13 16.00
CA PHE A 147 14.19 -30.75 15.75
C PHE A 147 14.30 -29.83 16.99
N ALA A 148 14.24 -30.39 18.20
CA ALA A 148 14.46 -29.65 19.43
C ALA A 148 15.83 -28.95 19.48
N CYS A 149 16.86 -29.51 18.83
CA CYS A 149 18.17 -28.86 18.71
C CYS A 149 18.13 -27.67 17.74
N THR A 150 17.31 -27.75 16.68
CA THR A 150 17.06 -26.63 15.77
C THR A 150 16.35 -25.50 16.52
N VAL A 151 15.28 -25.81 17.28
CA VAL A 151 14.61 -24.83 18.15
C VAL A 151 15.61 -24.19 19.12
N GLY A 152 16.36 -25.02 19.85
CA GLY A 152 17.38 -24.55 20.79
C GLY A 152 18.46 -23.67 20.14
N LEU A 153 18.86 -23.96 18.90
CA LEU A 153 19.80 -23.12 18.15
C LEU A 153 19.25 -21.72 17.92
N PHE A 154 18.02 -21.60 17.40
CA PHE A 154 17.43 -20.30 17.10
C PHE A 154 17.08 -19.51 18.36
N VAL A 155 16.56 -20.17 19.41
CA VAL A 155 16.33 -19.55 20.73
C VAL A 155 17.63 -18.96 21.29
N ASN A 156 18.67 -19.79 21.37
CA ASN A 156 19.93 -19.37 21.99
C ASN A 156 20.68 -18.37 21.10
N ALA A 157 20.58 -18.47 19.76
CA ALA A 157 21.14 -17.48 18.85
C ALA A 157 20.45 -16.11 19.01
N GLY A 158 19.12 -16.06 19.09
CA GLY A 158 18.38 -14.82 19.35
C GLY A 158 18.74 -14.17 20.70
N TYR A 159 19.17 -14.95 21.68
CA TYR A 159 19.64 -14.48 22.99
C TYR A 159 21.11 -14.01 22.97
N LEU A 160 21.99 -14.76 22.31
CA LEU A 160 23.44 -14.56 22.32
C LEU A 160 23.93 -13.53 21.31
N LEU A 161 23.22 -13.38 20.19
CA LEU A 161 23.66 -12.49 19.12
C LEU A 161 23.49 -11.03 19.52
N LYS A 162 24.59 -10.27 19.35
CA LYS A 162 24.57 -8.80 19.39
C LYS A 162 23.55 -8.26 18.38
N PRO A 163 23.12 -7.00 18.52
CA PRO A 163 22.49 -6.29 17.42
C PRO A 163 23.35 -6.44 16.14
N ASN A 164 22.72 -6.88 15.05
CA ASN A 164 23.35 -7.25 13.76
C ASN A 164 24.21 -8.52 13.73
N GLY A 165 24.31 -9.24 14.84
CA GLY A 165 24.93 -10.56 14.88
C GLY A 165 24.23 -11.54 13.94
N MET A 166 25.01 -12.49 13.41
CA MET A 166 24.57 -13.40 12.37
C MET A 166 24.43 -14.83 12.90
N LEU A 167 23.25 -15.42 12.72
CA LEU A 167 23.09 -16.87 12.78
C LEU A 167 23.34 -17.42 11.36
N ILE A 168 24.38 -18.22 11.22
CA ILE A 168 24.77 -18.82 9.94
C ILE A 168 24.55 -20.33 10.04
N THR A 169 23.71 -20.86 9.16
CA THR A 169 23.45 -22.29 9.06
C THR A 169 23.83 -22.82 7.68
N TYR A 170 24.35 -24.05 7.64
CA TYR A 170 24.73 -24.72 6.40
C TYR A 170 24.15 -26.13 6.36
N GLY A 171 23.63 -26.52 5.19
CA GLY A 171 23.21 -27.89 4.93
C GLY A 171 22.28 -28.02 3.72
N PRO A 172 21.73 -29.22 3.47
CA PRO A 172 20.70 -29.41 2.46
C PRO A 172 19.34 -29.02 3.04
N TYR A 173 18.59 -28.15 2.34
CA TYR A 173 17.26 -27.67 2.76
C TYR A 173 16.19 -28.01 1.71
N SER A 174 14.94 -28.20 2.15
CA SER A 174 13.77 -28.06 1.29
C SER A 174 13.29 -26.62 1.29
N VAL A 175 12.59 -26.20 0.24
CA VAL A 175 12.00 -24.86 0.12
C VAL A 175 10.54 -25.04 -0.27
N HIS A 176 9.60 -24.43 0.47
CA HIS A 176 8.16 -24.60 0.25
C HIS A 176 7.67 -26.05 0.33
N GLY A 177 8.33 -26.87 1.14
CA GLY A 177 8.08 -28.31 1.24
C GLY A 177 8.67 -29.14 0.10
N ASP A 178 9.25 -28.50 -0.92
CA ASP A 178 9.88 -29.19 -2.06
C ASP A 178 11.32 -29.59 -1.73
N LEU A 179 11.54 -30.90 -1.67
CA LEU A 179 12.86 -31.48 -1.45
C LEU A 179 13.46 -31.94 -2.78
N VAL A 180 14.31 -31.10 -3.37
CA VAL A 180 15.02 -31.36 -4.63
C VAL A 180 16.53 -31.11 -4.48
N PRO A 181 17.38 -31.75 -5.29
CA PRO A 181 17.08 -32.84 -6.24
C PRO A 181 17.00 -34.21 -5.54
N GLU A 182 16.77 -35.30 -6.29
CA GLU A 182 16.59 -36.68 -5.76
C GLU A 182 17.69 -37.13 -4.78
N SER A 183 18.93 -36.61 -4.92
CA SER A 183 20.00 -36.88 -3.96
C SER A 183 19.64 -36.43 -2.53
N ASN A 184 18.96 -35.29 -2.38
CA ASN A 184 18.51 -34.77 -1.08
C ASN A 184 17.33 -35.59 -0.55
N VAL A 185 16.43 -36.05 -1.42
CA VAL A 185 15.33 -36.98 -1.05
C VAL A 185 15.88 -38.28 -0.47
N GLN A 186 16.87 -38.89 -1.12
CA GLN A 186 17.49 -40.12 -0.65
C GLN A 186 18.30 -39.90 0.64
N PHE A 187 18.97 -38.75 0.76
CA PHE A 187 19.67 -38.39 1.98
C PHE A 187 18.72 -38.20 3.17
N ASP A 188 17.59 -37.50 2.99
CA ASP A 188 16.56 -37.34 4.02
C ASP A 188 15.97 -38.68 4.48
N LYS A 189 15.67 -39.58 3.52
CA LYS A 189 15.23 -40.95 3.84
C LYS A 189 16.27 -41.71 4.67
N HIS A 190 17.55 -41.58 4.32
CA HIS A 190 18.64 -42.21 5.07
C HIS A 190 18.77 -41.65 6.49
N LEU A 191 18.68 -40.33 6.67
CA LEU A 191 18.68 -39.67 7.98
C LEU A 191 17.52 -40.17 8.86
N LYS A 192 16.30 -40.15 8.32
CA LYS A 192 15.09 -40.62 9.01
C LYS A 192 15.13 -42.11 9.36
N ALA A 193 15.81 -42.92 8.56
CA ALA A 193 16.02 -44.34 8.84
C ALA A 193 17.02 -44.59 9.99
N MET A 194 18.02 -43.71 10.16
CA MET A 194 18.95 -43.78 11.29
C MET A 194 18.30 -43.32 12.59
N ASN A 195 17.52 -42.24 12.53
CA ASN A 195 16.72 -41.75 13.63
C ASN A 195 15.51 -40.98 13.05
N SER A 196 14.30 -41.37 13.44
CA SER A 196 13.06 -40.78 12.91
C SER A 196 12.89 -39.30 13.23
N GLN A 197 13.67 -38.74 14.16
CA GLN A 197 13.67 -37.32 14.50
C GLN A 197 14.68 -36.49 13.66
N PHE A 198 15.55 -37.15 12.89
CA PHE A 198 16.48 -36.49 11.97
C PHE A 198 15.78 -36.22 10.64
N GLY A 199 16.35 -35.33 9.84
CA GLY A 199 15.83 -35.04 8.50
C GLY A 199 16.21 -33.66 8.00
N ILE A 200 16.06 -33.46 6.70
CA ILE A 200 16.23 -32.17 6.05
C ILE A 200 15.15 -31.21 6.57
N ARG A 201 15.55 -29.95 6.81
CA ARG A 201 14.68 -28.89 7.32
C ARG A 201 14.18 -28.05 6.16
N ASP A 202 12.94 -27.57 6.30
CA ASP A 202 12.37 -26.63 5.36
C ASP A 202 12.78 -25.21 5.70
N VAL A 203 13.13 -24.42 4.68
CA VAL A 203 13.49 -23.01 4.88
C VAL A 203 12.34 -22.22 5.50
N ASP A 204 11.09 -22.49 5.15
CA ASP A 204 9.93 -21.76 5.67
C ASP A 204 9.72 -22.02 7.16
N ASP A 205 9.93 -23.27 7.60
CA ASP A 205 9.89 -23.63 9.04
C ASP A 205 10.99 -22.90 9.83
N LEU A 206 12.16 -22.69 9.21
CA LEU A 206 13.27 -21.97 9.83
C LEU A 206 13.06 -20.46 9.84
N ILE A 207 12.46 -19.89 8.79
CA ILE A 207 12.05 -18.46 8.78
C ILE A 207 11.07 -18.21 9.93
N LYS A 208 10.04 -19.05 10.05
CA LYS A 208 9.07 -18.95 11.14
C LYS A 208 9.73 -19.03 12.52
N LEU A 209 10.61 -20.00 12.70
CA LEU A 209 11.34 -20.17 13.96
C LEU A 209 12.31 -19.00 14.23
N ALA A 210 12.89 -18.40 13.20
CA ALA A 210 13.73 -17.21 13.32
C ALA A 210 12.92 -16.00 13.78
N ASP A 211 11.75 -15.78 13.17
CA ASP A 211 10.86 -14.66 13.51
C ASP A 211 10.40 -14.76 14.97
N ASP A 212 10.08 -15.96 15.45
CA ASP A 212 9.73 -16.22 16.86
C ASP A 212 10.88 -15.87 17.85
N HIS A 213 12.11 -15.74 17.34
CA HIS A 213 13.32 -15.58 18.15
C HIS A 213 14.19 -14.39 17.72
N LYS A 214 13.56 -13.32 17.20
CA LYS A 214 14.20 -12.02 16.91
C LYS A 214 15.28 -12.06 15.82
N LEU A 215 15.14 -12.98 14.88
CA LEU A 215 16.04 -13.13 13.74
C LEU A 215 15.20 -13.06 12.45
N ARG A 216 15.73 -12.46 11.39
CA ARG A 216 15.14 -12.44 10.05
C ARG A 216 16.09 -13.14 9.08
N LEU A 217 15.57 -13.93 8.15
CA LEU A 217 16.40 -14.47 7.07
C LEU A 217 16.87 -13.30 6.19
N GLU A 218 18.17 -13.07 6.14
CA GLU A 218 18.80 -11.99 5.37
C GLU A 218 19.28 -12.49 4.01
N LEU A 219 19.85 -13.70 3.97
CA LEU A 219 20.47 -14.25 2.78
C LEU A 219 20.27 -15.77 2.71
N THR A 220 20.00 -16.24 1.49
CA THR A 220 20.13 -17.65 1.10
C THR A 220 21.15 -17.73 -0.04
N GLU A 221 22.20 -18.53 0.12
CA GLU A 221 23.26 -18.71 -0.88
C GLU A 221 23.41 -20.19 -1.25
N ASP A 222 23.36 -20.51 -2.55
CA ASP A 222 23.50 -21.87 -3.07
C ASP A 222 24.94 -22.38 -2.97
N MET A 223 25.09 -23.65 -2.55
CA MET A 223 26.38 -24.26 -2.27
C MET A 223 26.60 -25.56 -3.07
N PRO A 224 27.86 -25.97 -3.28
CA PRO A 224 28.16 -27.25 -3.90
C PRO A 224 27.45 -28.44 -3.23
N ALA A 225 27.16 -29.47 -4.03
CA ALA A 225 26.44 -30.67 -3.61
C ALA A 225 25.00 -30.43 -3.12
N ASN A 226 24.30 -29.45 -3.71
CA ASN A 226 22.89 -29.12 -3.44
C ASN A 226 22.62 -28.72 -1.98
N ASN A 227 23.60 -28.07 -1.35
CA ASN A 227 23.45 -27.46 -0.04
C ASN A 227 23.15 -25.96 -0.19
N LYS A 228 22.81 -25.30 0.91
CA LYS A 228 22.67 -23.84 1.00
C LYS A 228 23.36 -23.34 2.27
N VAL A 229 23.74 -22.07 2.26
CA VAL A 229 23.96 -21.29 3.49
C VAL A 229 22.75 -20.39 3.69
N LEU A 230 22.20 -20.37 4.90
CA LEU A 230 21.18 -19.41 5.34
C LEU A 230 21.80 -18.49 6.39
N ILE A 231 21.63 -17.19 6.23
CA ILE A 231 22.08 -16.17 7.17
C ILE A 231 20.88 -15.44 7.74
N PHE A 232 20.79 -15.35 9.07
CA PHE A 232 19.76 -14.60 9.76
C PHE A 232 20.34 -13.43 10.59
N LYS A 233 19.64 -12.28 10.65
CA LYS A 233 20.04 -11.03 11.37
C LYS A 233 18.94 -10.48 12.29
N LYS A 234 19.29 -9.63 13.26
CA LYS A 234 18.39 -9.01 14.28
C LYS A 234 17.79 -7.66 13.80
N ARG A 235 16.52 -7.29 14.13
CA ARG A 235 15.83 -6.05 13.64
C ARG A 235 15.97 -4.86 14.64
N ARG A 236 15.69 -3.59 14.26
CA ARG A 236 15.95 -2.39 15.13
C ARG A 236 14.74 -1.68 15.74
N ASN A 237 13.64 -1.50 14.99
CA ASN A 237 12.40 -0.86 15.50
C ASN A 237 11.42 -1.89 16.08
N ARG A 238 11.28 -3.04 15.39
CA ARG A 238 10.43 -4.16 15.82
C ARG A 238 10.90 -4.84 17.12
N ASP A 239 12.17 -4.62 17.47
CA ASP A 239 12.81 -5.24 18.63
C ASP A 239 12.51 -4.53 19.95
N ILE A 240 11.99 -3.29 19.90
CA ILE A 240 11.57 -2.56 21.10
C ILE A 240 10.45 -3.34 21.77
N GLN A 241 10.72 -3.81 22.98
CA GLN A 241 9.74 -4.54 23.76
C GLN A 241 8.79 -3.58 24.46
N PRO A 242 7.50 -3.91 24.57
CA PRO A 242 6.58 -3.18 25.43
C PRO A 242 7.15 -3.01 26.83
N GLY A 243 7.12 -1.78 27.35
CA GLY A 243 7.78 -1.45 28.60
C GLY A 243 7.65 0.02 28.96
N GLN A 244 8.42 0.44 29.97
CA GLN A 244 8.43 1.85 30.35
C GLN A 244 9.21 2.66 29.32
N SER A 245 8.51 3.51 28.57
CA SER A 245 9.13 4.45 27.63
C SER A 245 10.21 5.29 28.32
N PRO A 246 11.40 5.46 27.71
CA PRO A 246 12.46 6.32 28.22
C PRO A 246 12.22 7.82 27.99
N PHE A 247 11.14 8.19 27.29
CA PHE A 247 10.80 9.58 26.97
C PHE A 247 9.97 10.22 28.10
N GLU A 248 10.46 11.35 28.63
CA GLU A 248 9.82 12.12 29.71
C GLU A 248 9.58 13.57 29.29
N LEU A 249 8.32 14.03 29.33
CA LEU A 249 7.99 15.44 29.10
C LEU A 249 8.35 16.27 30.34
N GLN A 250 9.10 17.34 30.16
CA GLN A 250 9.53 18.18 31.27
C GLN A 250 8.42 19.15 31.68
N MET A 251 7.74 18.88 32.79
CA MET A 251 6.57 19.65 33.26
C MET A 251 6.83 21.15 33.43
N ASN A 252 8.07 21.55 33.78
CA ASN A 252 8.50 22.94 33.92
C ASN A 252 8.72 23.65 32.58
N SER A 253 8.90 22.91 31.49
CA SER A 253 9.05 23.46 30.13
C SER A 253 7.72 23.68 29.41
N ILE A 254 6.60 23.16 29.96
CA ILE A 254 5.29 23.20 29.30
C ILE A 254 4.78 24.63 29.23
N GLN A 255 4.54 25.10 28.01
CA GLN A 255 3.84 26.32 27.67
C GLN A 255 2.48 25.96 27.08
N ILE A 256 1.41 26.52 27.65
CA ILE A 256 0.05 26.34 27.15
C ILE A 256 -0.39 27.67 26.54
N ASN A 257 -0.51 27.68 25.23
CA ASN A 257 -1.00 28.79 24.43
C ASN A 257 -2.52 28.66 24.24
N PRO A 258 -3.22 29.69 23.69
CA PRO A 258 -4.67 29.64 23.53
C PRO A 258 -5.19 28.45 22.70
N THR A 259 -4.36 27.87 21.82
CA THR A 259 -4.76 26.81 20.87
C THR A 259 -3.84 25.58 20.89
N ASN A 260 -2.75 25.60 21.65
CA ASN A 260 -1.77 24.51 21.66
C ASN A 260 -1.01 24.40 22.98
N LEU A 261 -0.42 23.22 23.19
CA LEU A 261 0.55 22.94 24.24
C LEU A 261 1.89 22.63 23.59
N GLU A 262 2.97 23.22 24.08
CA GLU A 262 4.34 22.85 23.70
C GLU A 262 5.24 22.63 24.92
N GLY A 263 6.24 21.78 24.78
CA GLY A 263 7.20 21.49 25.85
C GLY A 263 8.39 20.68 25.36
N HIS A 264 9.39 20.54 26.24
CA HIS A 264 10.60 19.78 25.99
C HIS A 264 10.40 18.32 26.41
N LEU A 265 10.52 17.40 25.46
CA LEU A 265 10.54 15.97 25.67
C LEU A 265 11.99 15.51 25.75
N VAL A 266 12.38 14.80 26.80
CA VAL A 266 13.77 14.37 27.01
C VAL A 266 13.83 12.85 27.00
N HIS A 267 14.78 12.29 26.25
CA HIS A 267 15.08 10.87 26.33
C HIS A 267 16.05 10.61 27.50
N LYS A 268 15.57 9.93 28.53
CA LYS A 268 16.24 9.81 29.83
C LYS A 268 17.63 9.17 29.76
N LYS A 269 17.86 8.24 28.83
CA LYS A 269 19.12 7.49 28.77
C LYS A 269 20.26 8.28 28.13
N ASN A 270 19.98 9.06 27.08
CA ASN A 270 21.00 9.79 26.30
C ASN A 270 20.92 11.32 26.47
N GLY A 271 19.91 11.84 27.16
CA GLY A 271 19.76 13.27 27.46
C GLY A 271 19.28 14.13 26.28
N VAL A 272 19.05 13.55 25.10
CA VAL A 272 18.63 14.30 23.91
C VAL A 272 17.25 14.92 24.15
N THR A 273 17.13 16.19 23.75
CA THR A 273 15.90 16.98 23.93
C THR A 273 15.19 17.22 22.60
N PHE A 274 13.89 16.98 22.61
CA PHE A 274 12.99 17.16 21.49
C PHE A 274 11.95 18.23 21.83
N LYS A 275 11.49 18.97 20.83
CA LYS A 275 10.33 19.84 20.94
C LYS A 275 9.06 19.01 20.64
N MET A 276 8.17 18.92 21.62
CA MET A 276 6.83 18.34 21.45
C MET A 276 5.79 19.44 21.38
N GLN A 277 4.85 19.35 20.44
CA GLN A 277 3.74 20.28 20.27
C GLN A 277 2.43 19.52 20.03
N ILE A 278 1.36 19.93 20.69
CA ILE A 278 0.00 19.40 20.52
C ILE A 278 -0.94 20.55 20.19
N PHE A 279 -1.57 20.49 19.02
CA PHE A 279 -2.52 21.48 18.54
C PHE A 279 -3.93 20.90 18.56
N ALA A 280 -4.90 21.62 19.11
CA ALA A 280 -6.30 21.36 18.79
C ALA A 280 -6.63 22.08 17.49
N LEU A 281 -7.20 21.36 16.53
CA LEU A 281 -7.59 21.86 15.22
C LEU A 281 -9.11 21.81 15.06
N VAL A 282 -9.66 22.68 14.22
CA VAL A 282 -11.11 22.71 13.94
C VAL A 282 -11.67 21.33 13.54
N ASP A 283 -12.98 21.15 13.75
CA ASP A 283 -13.72 19.89 13.51
C ASP A 283 -13.15 18.67 14.23
N SER A 284 -12.90 18.76 15.53
CA SER A 284 -12.52 17.58 16.33
C SER A 284 -11.24 16.88 15.85
N THR A 285 -10.24 17.64 15.38
CA THR A 285 -8.94 17.10 14.97
C THR A 285 -7.84 17.54 15.94
N VAL A 286 -6.85 16.68 16.19
CA VAL A 286 -5.67 16.99 17.01
C VAL A 286 -4.42 16.74 16.18
N ARG A 287 -3.39 17.59 16.28
CA ARG A 287 -2.07 17.35 15.66
C ARG A 287 -1.00 17.25 16.73
N LEU A 288 -0.25 16.15 16.75
CA LEU A 288 0.96 15.95 17.55
C LEU A 288 2.19 16.08 16.66
N ARG A 289 3.13 16.92 17.06
CA ARG A 289 4.44 17.07 16.42
C ARG A 289 5.55 16.83 17.42
N ILE A 290 6.55 16.02 17.05
CA ILE A 290 7.80 15.86 17.80
C ILE A 290 8.96 15.98 16.83
N ASN A 291 9.88 16.89 17.13
CA ASN A 291 11.11 17.09 16.37
C ASN A 291 12.28 17.33 17.33
N GLU A 292 13.52 17.10 16.88
CA GLU A 292 14.70 17.50 17.62
C GLU A 292 14.66 19.01 17.92
N LEU A 293 15.06 19.41 19.12
CA LEU A 293 15.07 20.83 19.48
C LEU A 293 16.15 21.59 18.70
N GLU A 294 17.32 20.97 18.52
CA GLU A 294 18.49 21.52 17.82
C GLU A 294 19.11 20.41 16.95
N PRO A 295 18.50 20.04 15.81
CA PRO A 295 19.03 18.98 14.97
C PRO A 295 20.29 19.41 14.22
N MET A 296 21.22 18.48 13.99
CA MET A 296 22.38 18.71 13.13
C MET A 296 22.00 18.96 11.66
N TYR A 297 20.90 18.34 11.19
CA TYR A 297 20.35 18.50 9.86
C TYR A 297 18.83 18.71 9.95
N PRO A 298 18.21 19.57 9.13
CA PRO A 298 16.76 19.66 9.07
C PRO A 298 16.11 18.32 8.75
N ARG A 299 15.10 17.91 9.53
CA ARG A 299 14.26 16.75 9.21
C ARG A 299 13.16 17.15 8.23
N PHE A 300 12.87 16.29 7.26
CA PHE A 300 11.85 16.57 6.25
C PHE A 300 10.45 16.64 6.87
N GLU A 301 9.64 17.57 6.36
CA GLU A 301 8.25 17.78 6.72
C GLU A 301 7.39 17.74 5.45
N ALA A 302 6.46 16.78 5.35
CA ALA A 302 5.66 16.50 4.16
C ALA A 302 4.52 17.52 3.92
N LYS A 303 4.82 18.82 3.92
CA LYS A 303 3.82 19.91 3.91
C LYS A 303 2.93 19.92 2.66
N ASP A 304 3.45 19.55 1.49
CA ASP A 304 2.68 19.55 0.24
C ASP A 304 1.54 18.51 0.21
N ALA A 305 1.52 17.56 1.15
CA ALA A 305 0.38 16.67 1.35
C ALA A 305 -0.86 17.42 1.86
N LEU A 306 -0.67 18.51 2.62
CA LEU A 306 -1.73 19.34 3.18
C LEU A 306 -2.18 20.41 2.17
N VAL A 307 -3.44 20.85 2.27
CA VAL A 307 -3.95 21.99 1.46
C VAL A 307 -3.43 23.34 1.94
N GLY A 308 -2.85 23.38 3.15
CA GLY A 308 -2.32 24.55 3.83
C GLY A 308 -2.12 24.27 5.31
N GLU A 309 -1.72 25.28 6.08
CA GLU A 309 -1.63 25.14 7.54
C GLU A 309 -3.03 24.96 8.15
N PRO A 310 -3.29 23.88 8.90
CA PRO A 310 -4.59 23.62 9.48
C PRO A 310 -5.02 24.68 10.49
N GLU A 311 -6.29 25.07 10.44
CA GLU A 311 -6.88 26.04 11.36
C GLU A 311 -6.93 25.48 12.79
N GLN A 312 -6.33 26.21 13.73
CA GLN A 312 -6.29 25.83 15.13
C GLN A 312 -7.55 26.32 15.87
N GLN A 313 -7.98 25.60 16.89
CA GLN A 313 -9.10 25.98 17.74
C GLN A 313 -8.66 26.18 19.20
N ALA A 314 -9.46 26.95 19.94
CA ALA A 314 -9.18 27.26 21.33
C ALA A 314 -9.22 26.00 22.22
N ILE A 315 -8.30 25.95 23.19
CA ILE A 315 -8.25 24.91 24.23
C ILE A 315 -8.50 25.53 25.60
N THR A 316 -9.01 24.73 26.53
CA THR A 316 -9.10 25.08 27.95
C THR A 316 -8.35 24.04 28.79
N VAL A 317 -7.65 24.50 29.82
CA VAL A 317 -6.98 23.60 30.76
C VAL A 317 -7.99 23.20 31.82
N GLU A 318 -8.34 21.91 31.86
CA GLU A 318 -9.22 21.35 32.88
C GLU A 318 -8.44 21.01 34.16
N ASN A 319 -7.27 20.40 34.00
CA ASN A 319 -6.40 20.03 35.11
C ASN A 319 -4.93 20.14 34.71
N LYS A 320 -4.08 20.46 35.68
CA LYS A 320 -2.62 20.38 35.57
C LYS A 320 -2.07 20.01 36.94
N ASP A 321 -1.46 18.84 37.04
CA ASP A 321 -0.82 18.35 38.27
C ASP A 321 0.70 18.17 38.07
N GLY A 322 1.36 17.45 38.98
CA GLY A 322 2.81 17.24 38.93
C GLY A 322 3.29 16.31 37.80
N ASN A 323 2.40 15.56 37.14
CA ASN A 323 2.74 14.59 36.10
C ASN A 323 1.79 14.62 34.88
N SER A 324 0.68 15.35 34.92
CA SER A 324 -0.31 15.37 33.84
C SER A 324 -0.88 16.75 33.53
N VAL A 325 -1.31 16.93 32.28
CA VAL A 325 -2.08 18.08 31.82
C VAL A 325 -3.31 17.58 31.05
N THR A 326 -4.49 18.04 31.43
CA THR A 326 -5.76 17.75 30.74
C THR A 326 -6.23 18.99 30.01
N LEU A 327 -6.37 18.88 28.68
CA LEU A 327 -6.87 19.92 27.80
C LEU A 327 -8.26 19.52 27.29
N LYS A 328 -9.19 20.48 27.22
CA LYS A 328 -10.52 20.32 26.62
C LYS A 328 -10.67 21.22 25.41
N PHE A 329 -11.38 20.71 24.41
CA PHE A 329 -11.79 21.47 23.24
C PHE A 329 -13.04 20.82 22.63
N ALA A 330 -14.06 21.62 22.30
CA ALA A 330 -15.37 21.10 21.91
C ALA A 330 -15.86 19.99 22.88
N ASN A 331 -16.21 18.81 22.36
CA ASN A 331 -16.61 17.64 23.15
C ASN A 331 -15.47 16.63 23.39
N ASN A 332 -14.23 17.05 23.13
CA ASN A 332 -13.05 16.18 23.18
C ASN A 332 -12.11 16.61 24.31
N LYS A 333 -11.28 15.66 24.74
CA LYS A 333 -10.31 15.85 25.82
C LYS A 333 -8.98 15.18 25.49
N ILE A 334 -7.88 15.85 25.78
CA ILE A 334 -6.51 15.36 25.64
C ILE A 334 -5.92 15.27 27.04
N VAL A 335 -5.44 14.09 27.45
CA VAL A 335 -4.70 13.90 28.70
C VAL A 335 -3.26 13.59 28.34
N VAL A 336 -2.36 14.52 28.65
CA VAL A 336 -0.91 14.37 28.44
C VAL A 336 -0.28 13.98 29.76
N THR A 337 0.21 12.74 29.86
CA THR A 337 0.99 12.22 30.97
C THR A 337 2.48 12.37 30.65
N ALA A 338 3.25 12.93 31.57
CA ALA A 338 4.64 13.30 31.33
C ALA A 338 5.65 12.16 31.56
N LYS A 339 5.45 11.33 32.59
CA LYS A 339 6.41 10.29 33.01
C LYS A 339 5.71 8.95 33.29
N PRO A 340 5.92 7.92 32.45
CA PRO A 340 6.44 8.02 31.07
C PRO A 340 5.51 8.84 30.17
N LEU A 341 6.01 9.35 29.03
CA LEU A 341 5.18 10.05 28.06
C LEU A 341 4.03 9.15 27.58
N ARG A 342 2.79 9.63 27.73
CA ARG A 342 1.57 9.02 27.18
C ARG A 342 0.55 10.11 26.88
N ILE A 343 -0.15 10.01 25.74
CA ILE A 343 -1.20 10.96 25.36
C ILE A 343 -2.49 10.20 25.10
N ASP A 344 -3.53 10.45 25.90
CA ASP A 344 -4.84 9.82 25.76
C ASP A 344 -5.85 10.81 25.19
N LEU A 345 -6.58 10.39 24.15
CA LEU A 345 -7.56 11.18 23.42
C LEU A 345 -8.96 10.63 23.67
N PHE A 346 -9.85 11.51 24.10
CA PHE A 346 -11.23 11.17 24.43
C PHE A 346 -12.21 11.93 23.54
N THR A 347 -13.26 11.25 23.13
CA THR A 347 -14.44 11.82 22.44
C THR A 347 -15.66 11.55 23.31
N ASN A 348 -16.41 12.58 23.70
CA ASN A 348 -17.57 12.44 24.60
C ASN A 348 -17.24 11.68 25.90
N ASP A 349 -16.07 11.95 26.48
CA ASP A 349 -15.50 11.27 27.66
C ASP A 349 -15.19 9.76 27.52
N GLU A 350 -15.32 9.19 26.31
CA GLU A 350 -14.85 7.84 25.98
C GLU A 350 -13.41 7.90 25.45
N LEU A 351 -12.51 7.07 25.99
CA LEU A 351 -11.15 6.93 25.47
C LEU A 351 -11.20 6.24 24.10
N VAL A 352 -10.72 6.92 23.06
CA VAL A 352 -10.74 6.38 21.69
C VAL A 352 -9.35 6.04 21.16
N ILE A 353 -8.32 6.83 21.50
CA ILE A 353 -6.94 6.60 21.07
C ILE A 353 -5.98 6.90 22.23
N SER A 354 -5.04 5.98 22.48
CA SER A 354 -3.89 6.22 23.34
C SER A 354 -2.60 6.22 22.51
N THR A 355 -1.72 7.21 22.72
CA THR A 355 -0.41 7.35 22.07
C THR A 355 0.71 7.01 23.04
N ASN A 356 1.66 6.20 22.59
CA ASN A 356 2.71 5.58 23.38
C ASN A 356 2.26 4.72 24.59
N PRO A 357 1.10 4.03 24.58
CA PRO A 357 0.65 3.25 25.74
C PRO A 357 1.53 2.04 26.05
N ARG A 358 2.18 1.45 25.04
CA ARG A 358 3.10 0.30 25.20
C ARG A 358 4.56 0.73 25.35
N GLY A 359 4.84 2.03 25.22
CA GLY A 359 6.17 2.60 25.38
C GLY A 359 7.11 2.30 24.22
N LEU A 360 6.58 2.16 22.99
CA LEU A 360 7.36 1.82 21.80
C LEU A 360 7.85 3.05 21.03
N MET A 361 7.61 4.27 21.53
CA MET A 361 8.16 5.48 20.93
C MET A 361 9.68 5.32 20.71
N LYS A 362 10.12 5.60 19.48
CA LYS A 362 11.53 5.70 19.10
C LYS A 362 11.79 7.01 18.39
N PHE A 363 12.93 7.62 18.67
CA PHE A 363 13.42 8.77 17.92
C PHE A 363 14.95 8.68 17.85
N GLU A 364 15.48 8.23 16.71
CA GLU A 364 16.91 8.18 16.46
C GLU A 364 17.40 9.57 16.08
N HIS A 365 17.97 10.29 17.04
CA HIS A 365 18.56 11.61 16.83
C HIS A 365 19.76 11.53 15.88
N TYR A 366 19.99 12.59 15.11
CA TYR A 366 21.19 12.69 14.31
C TYR A 366 22.42 12.71 15.21
N ARG A 367 23.46 11.97 14.83
CA ARG A 367 24.74 11.92 15.53
C ARG A 367 25.90 11.83 14.54
N PRO A 368 27.11 12.29 14.88
CA PRO A 368 28.28 12.12 14.02
C PRO A 368 28.63 10.63 13.91
N LYS A 369 29.29 10.26 12.82
CA LYS A 369 29.87 8.91 12.70
C LYS A 369 30.97 8.74 13.73
N PRO A 370 30.92 7.71 14.60
CA PRO A 370 31.98 7.49 15.58
C PRO A 370 33.34 7.36 14.87
N GLU A 371 34.34 8.08 15.36
CA GLU A 371 35.71 7.91 14.88
C GLU A 371 36.21 6.51 15.27
N LYS A 372 36.87 5.80 14.35
CA LYS A 372 37.59 4.57 14.72
C LYS A 372 38.73 4.97 15.66
N LYS A 373 38.58 4.73 16.97
CA LYS A 373 39.67 4.93 17.93
C LYS A 373 40.89 4.14 17.44
N HIS A 374 42.00 4.82 17.21
CA HIS A 374 43.31 4.18 17.18
C HIS A 374 43.61 3.69 18.59
N ASP A 375 44.13 2.47 18.71
CA ASP A 375 44.48 1.83 19.98
C ASP A 375 45.47 2.68 20.80
N ASP A 376 44.95 3.53 21.68
CA ASP A 376 45.69 4.06 22.82
C ASP A 376 45.09 3.47 24.10
N ALA A 377 45.85 2.55 24.68
CA ALA A 377 45.52 1.82 25.90
C ALA A 377 45.68 2.72 27.14
N ASP A 378 44.71 3.59 27.41
CA ASP A 378 44.31 3.99 28.78
C ASP A 378 43.18 5.05 28.74
N ALA A 379 41.92 4.61 28.71
CA ALA A 379 40.78 5.41 29.18
C ALA A 379 39.59 4.47 29.46
N GLY A 380 38.95 4.66 30.61
CA GLY A 380 37.92 3.76 31.15
C GLY A 380 36.69 3.55 30.26
N GLN A 381 36.02 2.42 30.52
CA GLN A 381 34.73 1.99 29.95
C GLN A 381 33.71 3.13 29.93
N ASN A 382 33.51 3.74 28.76
CA ASN A 382 32.32 4.53 28.43
C ASN A 382 31.53 3.75 27.36
N ASN A 383 30.21 3.93 27.36
CA ASN A 383 29.15 3.27 26.57
C ASN A 383 29.26 3.41 25.02
N ASP A 384 30.44 3.66 24.45
CA ASP A 384 30.63 3.94 23.02
C ASP A 384 30.47 2.70 22.11
N ASP A 385 30.36 1.49 22.68
CA ASP A 385 30.33 0.22 21.92
C ASP A 385 28.97 -0.04 21.21
N GLU A 386 27.86 0.57 21.63
CA GLU A 386 26.55 0.49 20.94
C GLU A 386 26.48 1.37 19.67
N GLU A 387 27.43 2.30 19.48
CA GLU A 387 27.31 3.34 18.44
C GLU A 387 27.93 2.97 17.08
N ASN A 388 28.66 1.86 17.01
CA ASN A 388 29.44 1.43 15.84
C ASN A 388 28.98 0.08 15.26
N GLU A 389 27.69 -0.23 15.39
CA GLU A 389 27.09 -1.48 14.93
C GLU A 389 26.83 -1.52 13.40
N GLU A 390 26.90 -2.71 12.80
CA GLU A 390 26.66 -2.93 11.37
C GLU A 390 25.26 -2.45 10.92
N GLY A 391 25.14 -1.83 9.74
CA GLY A 391 23.85 -1.31 9.24
C GLY A 391 23.35 -0.02 9.90
N MET A 392 24.08 0.56 10.87
CA MET A 392 23.80 1.91 11.40
C MET A 392 24.27 3.03 10.45
N TRP A 393 25.31 2.77 9.66
CA TRP A 393 25.85 3.69 8.66
C TRP A 393 25.63 3.12 7.27
N GLU A 394 26.68 2.82 6.52
CA GLU A 394 26.54 2.24 5.19
C GLU A 394 25.77 0.91 5.24
N GLU A 395 24.86 0.71 4.27
CA GLU A 395 24.04 -0.49 4.15
C GLU A 395 24.05 -0.96 2.69
N THR A 396 24.16 -2.26 2.46
CA THR A 396 24.20 -2.81 1.10
C THR A 396 23.02 -3.75 0.87
N PHE A 397 22.22 -3.44 -0.14
CA PHE A 397 21.17 -4.31 -0.64
C PHE A 397 21.52 -4.78 -2.05
N LYS A 398 21.71 -6.09 -2.22
CA LYS A 398 22.23 -6.69 -3.46
C LYS A 398 23.54 -6.02 -3.89
N SER A 399 23.54 -5.33 -5.04
CA SER A 399 24.71 -4.64 -5.60
C SER A 399 24.76 -3.14 -5.25
N HIS A 400 23.79 -2.63 -4.50
CA HIS A 400 23.65 -1.20 -4.22
C HIS A 400 24.04 -0.92 -2.79
N THR A 401 25.05 -0.07 -2.60
CA THR A 401 25.46 0.41 -1.28
C THR A 401 24.92 1.81 -1.06
N ASP A 402 23.98 1.92 -0.13
CA ASP A 402 23.53 3.16 0.48
C ASP A 402 24.64 3.69 1.40
N SER A 403 25.14 4.90 1.12
CA SER A 403 26.17 5.53 1.94
C SER A 403 25.66 6.03 3.30
N LYS A 404 24.35 6.22 3.45
CA LYS A 404 23.66 6.65 4.68
C LYS A 404 24.43 7.72 5.47
N PRO A 405 24.73 8.87 4.84
CA PRO A 405 25.62 9.91 5.39
C PRO A 405 25.13 10.50 6.71
N ARG A 406 23.83 10.40 7.00
CA ARG A 406 23.20 10.90 8.22
C ARG A 406 23.05 9.84 9.33
N GLY A 407 23.50 8.61 9.10
CA GLY A 407 23.36 7.51 10.04
C GLY A 407 21.90 7.14 10.31
N PRO A 408 21.59 6.55 11.48
CA PRO A 408 20.22 6.18 11.84
C PRO A 408 19.39 7.42 12.19
N SER A 409 18.22 7.55 11.56
CA SER A 409 17.34 8.70 11.70
C SER A 409 15.87 8.33 11.88
N SER A 410 15.56 7.07 12.18
CA SER A 410 14.17 6.60 12.22
C SER A 410 13.37 7.21 13.36
N VAL A 411 12.07 7.35 13.12
CA VAL A 411 11.08 7.80 14.11
C VAL A 411 9.97 6.76 14.19
N GLY A 412 9.47 6.50 15.40
CA GLY A 412 8.43 5.49 15.61
C GLY A 412 7.53 5.80 16.81
N MET A 413 6.30 5.33 16.75
CA MET A 413 5.27 5.55 17.76
C MET A 413 4.22 4.44 17.72
N ASP A 414 3.77 3.98 18.89
CA ASP A 414 2.62 3.10 19.01
C ASP A 414 1.33 3.83 19.38
N PHE A 415 0.23 3.29 18.86
CA PHE A 415 -1.12 3.79 19.13
C PHE A 415 -2.06 2.62 19.43
N SER A 416 -2.89 2.78 20.46
CA SER A 416 -3.97 1.84 20.78
C SER A 416 -5.31 2.49 20.47
N PHE A 417 -6.11 1.85 19.61
CA PHE A 417 -7.50 2.19 19.32
C PHE A 417 -8.41 1.42 20.28
N VAL A 418 -8.90 2.11 21.31
CA VAL A 418 -9.67 1.51 22.42
C VAL A 418 -11.15 1.45 22.06
N GLY A 419 -11.74 0.25 22.11
CA GLY A 419 -13.13 -0.02 21.70
C GLY A 419 -13.31 -0.44 20.23
N PHE A 420 -12.21 -0.61 19.49
CA PHE A 420 -12.24 -0.86 18.04
C PHE A 420 -11.76 -2.27 17.70
N GLU A 421 -12.53 -2.98 16.87
CA GLU A 421 -12.27 -4.38 16.45
C GLU A 421 -11.78 -4.52 15.01
N ALA A 422 -11.76 -3.42 14.26
CA ALA A 422 -11.33 -3.38 12.86
C ALA A 422 -10.69 -2.02 12.55
N ILE A 423 -9.58 -2.10 11.81
CA ILE A 423 -8.85 -0.94 11.28
C ILE A 423 -8.67 -1.13 9.76
N TYR A 424 -8.68 -0.03 9.02
CA TYR A 424 -8.66 0.04 7.56
C TYR A 424 -7.69 1.12 7.10
N GLY A 425 -7.44 1.19 5.80
CA GLY A 425 -6.64 2.25 5.19
C GLY A 425 -5.23 1.77 4.90
N ILE A 426 -4.25 2.66 5.10
CA ILE A 426 -2.84 2.48 4.72
C ILE A 426 -2.61 1.86 3.34
N PRO A 427 -3.36 2.23 2.29
CA PRO A 427 -3.09 1.66 0.97
C PRO A 427 -1.70 2.11 0.45
N GLU A 428 -1.08 1.37 -0.46
CA GLU A 428 -1.67 0.32 -1.31
C GLU A 428 -1.09 -1.07 -1.06
N HIS A 429 -1.99 -2.03 -0.82
CA HIS A 429 -1.69 -3.46 -0.63
C HIS A 429 -2.75 -4.30 -1.34
N ALA A 430 -2.33 -5.39 -1.96
CA ALA A 430 -3.24 -6.38 -2.55
C ALA A 430 -3.77 -7.35 -1.48
N ASP A 431 -4.48 -6.81 -0.49
CA ASP A 431 -4.98 -7.55 0.69
C ASP A 431 -6.46 -7.22 0.96
N LEU A 432 -6.98 -7.72 2.08
CA LEU A 432 -8.32 -7.46 2.60
C LEU A 432 -8.54 -5.99 2.94
N LEU A 433 -9.80 -5.56 2.95
CA LEU A 433 -10.16 -4.20 3.33
C LEU A 433 -9.85 -3.91 4.81
N ALA A 434 -10.27 -4.81 5.70
CA ALA A 434 -9.92 -4.76 7.11
C ALA A 434 -8.54 -5.38 7.28
N LEU A 435 -7.59 -4.61 7.81
CA LEU A 435 -6.19 -5.02 7.89
C LEU A 435 -6.05 -6.29 8.72
N ARG A 436 -5.13 -7.18 8.33
CA ARG A 436 -4.79 -8.38 9.09
C ARG A 436 -3.93 -8.01 10.29
N SER A 437 -3.86 -8.92 11.27
CA SER A 437 -2.80 -8.81 12.26
C SER A 437 -1.46 -9.12 11.59
N THR A 438 -0.43 -8.33 11.92
CA THR A 438 0.95 -8.56 11.48
C THR A 438 1.73 -9.41 12.48
N LYS A 439 1.08 -9.94 13.53
CA LYS A 439 1.70 -10.81 14.52
C LYS A 439 2.12 -12.12 13.87
N GLY A 440 3.42 -12.42 13.90
CA GLY A 440 3.99 -13.62 13.28
C GLY A 440 4.16 -13.55 11.76
N ILE A 441 3.94 -12.38 11.14
CA ILE A 441 4.27 -12.08 9.73
C ILE A 441 4.98 -10.72 9.65
N ASP A 442 5.27 -10.19 8.47
CA ASP A 442 5.84 -8.84 8.35
C ASP A 442 4.83 -7.71 8.66
N PRO A 443 5.29 -6.48 8.97
CA PRO A 443 4.41 -5.33 9.03
C PRO A 443 3.93 -4.93 7.63
N TYR A 444 2.83 -4.17 7.53
CA TYR A 444 2.47 -3.50 6.27
C TYR A 444 3.57 -2.50 5.89
N ARG A 445 4.02 -2.52 4.64
CA ARG A 445 5.05 -1.60 4.13
C ARG A 445 4.42 -0.49 3.27
N LEU A 446 4.85 0.75 3.49
CA LEU A 446 4.50 1.93 2.72
C LEU A 446 5.76 2.49 2.07
N PHE A 447 6.03 2.05 0.86
CA PHE A 447 7.16 2.45 0.03
C PHE A 447 6.79 2.27 -1.43
N ASN A 448 6.54 3.36 -2.15
CA ASN A 448 6.07 3.32 -3.53
C ASN A 448 7.06 2.56 -4.42
N VAL A 449 6.68 1.39 -4.92
CA VAL A 449 7.59 0.52 -5.66
C VAL A 449 6.91 -0.12 -6.85
N ASP A 450 7.67 -0.27 -7.94
CA ASP A 450 7.23 -0.97 -9.13
C ASP A 450 7.38 -2.49 -8.94
N VAL A 451 6.30 -3.11 -8.46
CA VAL A 451 6.25 -4.58 -8.25
C VAL A 451 5.74 -5.26 -9.51
N PHE A 452 6.66 -5.80 -10.29
CA PHE A 452 6.34 -6.62 -11.46
C PHE A 452 5.56 -7.87 -11.03
N GLU A 453 4.43 -8.14 -11.69
CA GLU A 453 3.58 -9.30 -11.44
C GLU A 453 3.22 -9.46 -9.94
N TYR A 454 2.77 -8.39 -9.29
CA TYR A 454 2.46 -8.42 -7.86
C TYR A 454 1.45 -9.53 -7.49
N GLU A 455 1.71 -10.20 -6.37
CA GLU A 455 0.82 -11.24 -5.82
C GLU A 455 -0.27 -10.61 -4.93
N VAL A 456 -1.32 -11.38 -4.64
CA VAL A 456 -2.40 -10.99 -3.70
C VAL A 456 -2.20 -11.63 -2.32
N ASP A 457 -3.05 -11.27 -1.36
CA ASP A 457 -3.07 -11.81 0.01
C ASP A 457 -1.78 -11.55 0.83
N ASN A 458 -1.09 -10.44 0.56
CA ASN A 458 0.15 -10.05 1.24
C ASN A 458 0.18 -8.56 1.61
N ASN A 459 1.16 -8.22 2.45
CA ASN A 459 1.39 -6.92 3.09
C ASN A 459 2.58 -6.15 2.47
N LEU A 460 3.04 -6.55 1.28
CA LEU A 460 4.13 -5.90 0.57
C LEU A 460 3.66 -4.57 -0.04
N ALA A 461 4.55 -3.58 -0.06
CA ALA A 461 4.24 -2.28 -0.65
C ALA A 461 3.98 -2.40 -2.15
N LEU A 462 3.03 -1.60 -2.65
CA LEU A 462 2.78 -1.41 -4.08
C LEU A 462 3.11 0.04 -4.48
N TYR A 463 2.31 0.66 -5.35
CA TYR A 463 2.68 1.88 -6.05
C TYR A 463 2.36 3.15 -5.25
N VAL A 464 1.37 3.09 -4.35
CA VAL A 464 0.87 4.24 -3.58
C VAL A 464 1.09 4.02 -2.09
N SER A 465 1.36 5.11 -1.37
CA SER A 465 1.46 5.11 0.08
C SER A 465 0.63 6.25 0.68
N ILE A 466 -0.53 5.93 1.26
CA ILE A 466 -1.33 6.89 2.03
C ILE A 466 -1.27 6.50 3.51
N PRO A 467 -0.44 7.12 4.36
CA PRO A 467 -0.25 6.73 5.76
C PRO A 467 -1.41 7.19 6.67
N PHE A 468 -2.65 6.86 6.28
CA PHE A 468 -3.87 7.15 7.01
C PHE A 468 -4.62 5.87 7.32
N ALA A 469 -4.84 5.61 8.61
CA ALA A 469 -5.64 4.49 9.09
C ALA A 469 -6.96 4.98 9.70
N ILE A 470 -8.03 4.20 9.52
CA ILE A 470 -9.35 4.46 10.12
C ILE A 470 -9.71 3.28 11.00
N ALA A 471 -10.12 3.53 12.24
CA ALA A 471 -10.69 2.52 13.13
C ALA A 471 -12.19 2.76 13.26
N HIS A 472 -12.98 1.68 13.15
CA HIS A 472 -14.44 1.77 13.23
C HIS A 472 -15.01 0.84 14.31
N SER A 473 -16.01 1.35 15.03
CA SER A 473 -16.82 0.66 16.02
C SER A 473 -18.27 1.12 15.87
N LYS A 474 -19.21 0.45 16.57
CA LYS A 474 -20.62 0.87 16.56
C LYS A 474 -20.85 2.28 17.08
N SER A 475 -20.04 2.73 18.05
CA SER A 475 -20.24 4.02 18.71
C SER A 475 -19.45 5.15 18.06
N ASN A 476 -18.24 4.85 17.56
CA ASN A 476 -17.30 5.84 17.06
C ASN A 476 -16.55 5.33 15.83
N THR A 477 -16.18 6.27 14.96
CA THR A 477 -15.19 6.12 13.90
C THR A 477 -14.11 7.17 14.14
N VAL A 478 -12.84 6.76 14.14
CA VAL A 478 -11.70 7.66 14.31
C VAL A 478 -10.64 7.36 13.26
N GLY A 479 -9.76 8.31 13.01
CA GLY A 479 -8.64 8.16 12.07
C GLY A 479 -7.31 8.63 12.66
N LEU A 480 -6.23 8.07 12.12
CA LEU A 480 -4.85 8.42 12.44
C LEU A 480 -4.10 8.63 11.14
N PHE A 481 -3.64 9.84 10.90
CA PHE A 481 -2.84 10.21 9.73
C PHE A 481 -1.40 10.51 10.16
N TRP A 482 -0.50 9.60 9.84
CA TRP A 482 0.95 9.70 10.09
C TRP A 482 1.62 10.43 8.92
N LEU A 483 1.80 11.74 9.03
CA LEU A 483 2.31 12.58 7.94
C LEU A 483 3.83 12.43 7.79
N ASN A 484 4.28 11.34 7.16
CA ASN A 484 5.69 11.06 6.89
C ASN A 484 5.87 10.46 5.48
N ALA A 485 6.79 11.02 4.70
CA ALA A 485 7.03 10.66 3.30
C ALA A 485 8.16 9.63 3.09
N ALA A 486 8.87 9.26 4.15
CA ALA A 486 9.89 8.23 4.10
C ALA A 486 9.26 6.83 4.03
N GLU A 487 10.11 5.82 3.77
CA GLU A 487 9.72 4.42 3.93
C GLU A 487 9.13 4.22 5.33
N THR A 488 7.90 3.67 5.38
CA THR A 488 7.15 3.51 6.62
C THR A 488 6.63 2.08 6.74
N TRP A 489 6.64 1.56 7.96
CA TRP A 489 6.13 0.24 8.29
C TRP A 489 5.09 0.34 9.41
N VAL A 490 4.07 -0.52 9.34
CA VAL A 490 2.95 -0.53 10.30
C VAL A 490 2.66 -1.95 10.78
N ASP A 491 2.96 -2.21 12.04
CA ASP A 491 2.49 -3.42 12.73
C ASP A 491 1.05 -3.20 13.24
N VAL A 492 0.22 -4.24 13.17
CA VAL A 492 -1.18 -4.28 13.63
C VAL A 492 -1.41 -5.52 14.50
N ASP A 493 -1.91 -5.34 15.71
CA ASP A 493 -2.30 -6.42 16.62
C ASP A 493 -3.73 -6.22 17.12
N TYR A 494 -4.52 -7.28 17.07
CA TYR A 494 -5.88 -7.29 17.58
C TYR A 494 -5.88 -7.98 18.94
N VAL A 495 -6.01 -7.20 20.01
CA VAL A 495 -5.88 -7.71 21.36
C VAL A 495 -7.22 -8.23 21.85
N SER A 496 -7.34 -9.55 21.94
CA SER A 496 -8.45 -10.24 22.62
C SER A 496 -8.01 -10.69 24.03
N GLU A 497 -8.29 -9.85 25.03
CA GLU A 497 -8.35 -10.11 26.49
C GLU A 497 -7.11 -10.67 27.25
N GLN A 498 -6.69 -9.92 28.30
CA GLN A 498 -6.44 -10.44 29.65
C GLN A 498 -6.98 -9.45 30.70
N GLY A 499 -8.04 -9.80 31.46
CA GLY A 499 -8.50 -8.99 32.62
C GLY A 499 -10.01 -8.74 32.74
N GLN A 500 -10.41 -8.00 33.80
CA GLN A 500 -11.80 -7.88 34.29
C GLN A 500 -12.73 -6.89 33.53
N THR A 501 -12.26 -6.16 32.51
CA THR A 501 -13.11 -5.27 31.68
C THR A 501 -12.91 -5.54 30.20
N LYS A 502 -13.98 -6.01 29.54
CA LYS A 502 -14.03 -6.57 28.18
C LYS A 502 -14.15 -5.48 27.10
N ILE A 503 -13.09 -4.75 26.79
CA ILE A 503 -13.13 -3.73 25.73
C ILE A 503 -12.18 -4.18 24.61
N ALA A 504 -12.69 -4.30 23.37
CA ALA A 504 -11.88 -4.61 22.21
C ALA A 504 -10.80 -3.54 22.00
N GLN A 505 -9.58 -3.93 21.61
CA GLN A 505 -8.51 -2.99 21.34
C GLN A 505 -7.72 -3.43 20.11
N THR A 506 -7.39 -2.47 19.25
CA THR A 506 -6.46 -2.67 18.14
C THR A 506 -5.21 -1.83 18.40
N ASP A 507 -4.06 -2.48 18.47
CA ASP A 507 -2.77 -1.82 18.65
C ASP A 507 -2.04 -1.70 17.32
N THR A 508 -1.44 -0.54 17.08
CA THR A 508 -0.59 -0.29 15.91
C THR A 508 0.76 0.25 16.33
N HIS A 509 1.80 -0.04 15.54
CA HIS A 509 3.14 0.51 15.73
C HIS A 509 3.67 0.99 14.39
N TRP A 510 3.90 2.29 14.29
CA TRP A 510 4.31 2.97 13.08
C TRP A 510 5.76 3.39 13.22
N PHE A 511 6.56 3.13 12.19
CA PHE A 511 7.94 3.59 12.17
C PHE A 511 8.39 3.92 10.75
N SER A 512 9.00 5.10 10.62
CA SER A 512 9.50 5.65 9.36
C SER A 512 11.01 5.83 9.42
N GLU A 513 11.67 5.66 8.29
CA GLU A 513 13.13 5.73 8.19
C GLU A 513 13.73 7.10 8.54
N SER A 514 13.02 8.19 8.25
CA SER A 514 13.44 9.55 8.55
C SER A 514 12.25 10.49 8.75
N GLY A 515 12.47 11.81 8.67
CA GLY A 515 11.46 12.82 8.93
C GLY A 515 11.18 13.02 10.42
N ILE A 516 10.04 13.65 10.72
CA ILE A 516 9.58 13.93 12.08
C ILE A 516 8.41 13.02 12.47
N VAL A 517 8.07 13.00 13.76
CA VAL A 517 6.75 12.51 14.20
C VAL A 517 5.76 13.64 13.97
N ASP A 518 4.87 13.49 12.99
CA ASP A 518 3.77 14.43 12.71
C ASP A 518 2.50 13.62 12.50
N VAL A 519 1.56 13.71 13.45
CA VAL A 519 0.40 12.82 13.52
C VAL A 519 -0.85 13.65 13.69
N PHE A 520 -1.84 13.39 12.84
CA PHE A 520 -3.18 13.92 12.99
C PHE A 520 -4.12 12.84 13.50
N PHE A 521 -4.85 13.15 14.56
CA PHE A 521 -5.94 12.34 15.08
C PHE A 521 -7.27 12.96 14.67
N VAL A 522 -8.05 12.20 13.92
CA VAL A 522 -9.33 12.60 13.35
C VAL A 522 -10.42 11.92 14.18
N LEU A 523 -11.11 12.66 15.05
CA LEU A 523 -11.90 12.06 16.14
C LEU A 523 -13.37 11.75 15.79
N GLY A 524 -13.79 11.95 14.53
CA GLY A 524 -15.14 11.63 14.05
C GLY A 524 -16.25 12.45 14.73
N PRO A 525 -17.34 11.83 15.24
CA PRO A 525 -17.46 10.41 15.58
C PRO A 525 -18.10 9.52 14.50
N GLN A 526 -18.75 10.08 13.47
CA GLN A 526 -19.37 9.28 12.39
C GLN A 526 -18.40 9.09 11.21
N PRO A 527 -18.59 8.05 10.37
CA PRO A 527 -17.75 7.85 9.18
C PRO A 527 -17.66 9.10 8.29
N ALA A 528 -18.81 9.77 8.07
CA ALA A 528 -18.88 11.00 7.28
C ALA A 528 -18.05 12.16 7.88
N ASP A 529 -17.96 12.25 9.21
CA ASP A 529 -17.15 13.25 9.89
C ASP A 529 -15.66 12.99 9.65
N VAL A 530 -15.22 11.72 9.75
CA VAL A 530 -13.83 11.33 9.51
C VAL A 530 -13.41 11.66 8.07
N PHE A 531 -14.24 11.35 7.08
CA PHE A 531 -13.93 11.69 5.67
C PHE A 531 -13.83 13.20 5.47
N LYS A 532 -14.77 13.96 6.03
CA LYS A 532 -14.77 15.42 5.97
C LYS A 532 -13.52 16.00 6.64
N GLN A 533 -13.19 15.56 7.84
CA GLN A 533 -12.04 16.02 8.61
C GLN A 533 -10.73 15.72 7.87
N TYR A 534 -10.54 14.50 7.39
CA TYR A 534 -9.36 14.15 6.60
C TYR A 534 -9.26 14.98 5.30
N SER A 535 -10.38 15.17 4.59
CA SER A 535 -10.43 15.98 3.37
C SER A 535 -10.16 17.48 3.61
N ARG A 536 -10.39 18.00 4.82
CA ARG A 536 -9.97 19.36 5.18
C ARG A 536 -8.46 19.50 5.30
N LEU A 537 -7.78 18.43 5.73
CA LEU A 537 -6.33 18.40 5.83
C LEU A 537 -5.68 18.24 4.45
N THR A 538 -6.13 17.25 3.67
CA THR A 538 -5.43 16.82 2.44
C THR A 538 -6.16 17.21 1.15
N GLY A 539 -7.35 17.78 1.23
CA GLY A 539 -8.17 18.18 0.09
C GLY A 539 -9.13 17.07 -0.38
N VAL A 540 -9.88 17.39 -1.43
CA VAL A 540 -10.89 16.52 -2.04
C VAL A 540 -10.51 16.20 -3.48
N THR A 541 -11.13 15.15 -4.04
CA THR A 541 -11.16 14.99 -5.49
C THR A 541 -11.91 16.16 -6.10
N GLN A 542 -11.23 16.95 -6.92
CA GLN A 542 -11.88 18.00 -7.70
C GLN A 542 -12.86 17.36 -8.67
N LEU A 543 -14.00 18.00 -8.92
CA LEU A 543 -15.02 17.49 -9.84
C LEU A 543 -14.38 17.08 -11.19
N PRO A 544 -14.33 15.79 -11.55
CA PRO A 544 -13.63 15.37 -12.76
C PRO A 544 -14.35 15.88 -14.00
N PRO A 545 -13.68 16.08 -15.15
CA PRO A 545 -14.39 16.28 -16.41
C PRO A 545 -15.25 15.05 -16.73
N LEU A 546 -16.48 15.22 -17.21
CA LEU A 546 -17.47 14.14 -17.33
C LEU A 546 -16.96 12.94 -18.13
N PHE A 547 -16.16 13.19 -19.19
CA PHE A 547 -15.60 12.14 -20.03
C PHE A 547 -14.69 11.18 -19.25
N SER A 548 -14.03 11.64 -18.18
CA SER A 548 -13.10 10.81 -17.41
C SER A 548 -13.82 9.83 -16.48
N LEU A 549 -15.12 10.04 -16.25
CA LEU A 549 -15.99 9.09 -15.57
C LEU A 549 -16.60 8.08 -16.54
N ALA A 550 -16.39 8.19 -17.85
CA ALA A 550 -16.94 7.24 -18.81
C ALA A 550 -15.98 6.07 -19.05
N TYR A 551 -16.14 5.33 -20.16
CA TYR A 551 -15.27 4.20 -20.46
C TYR A 551 -14.00 4.63 -21.18
N HIS A 552 -12.86 4.14 -20.68
CA HIS A 552 -11.52 4.34 -21.22
C HIS A 552 -11.01 3.04 -21.85
N HIS A 553 -10.48 3.14 -23.07
CA HIS A 553 -9.91 2.00 -23.78
C HIS A 553 -8.42 2.19 -24.08
N SER A 554 -7.62 1.23 -23.65
CA SER A 554 -6.16 1.27 -23.68
C SER A 554 -5.56 -0.11 -23.96
N ARG A 555 -4.30 -0.14 -24.39
CA ARG A 555 -3.37 -1.28 -24.34
C ARG A 555 -1.94 -0.78 -24.54
N TRP A 556 -0.96 -1.58 -24.14
CA TRP A 556 0.42 -1.46 -24.59
C TRP A 556 0.61 -2.29 -25.87
N ASN A 557 0.77 -1.75 -27.07
CA ASN A 557 0.42 -0.40 -27.52
C ASN A 557 -0.64 -0.51 -28.63
N PHE A 558 -1.33 0.58 -28.95
CA PHE A 558 -1.84 0.73 -30.32
C PHE A 558 -0.66 1.04 -31.24
N ASN A 559 -0.62 0.37 -32.39
CA ASN A 559 0.59 0.30 -33.20
C ASN A 559 0.93 1.62 -33.90
N ASP A 560 -0.08 2.32 -34.42
CA ASP A 560 0.04 3.53 -35.25
C ASP A 560 -1.32 4.26 -35.36
N GLU A 561 -1.36 5.35 -36.14
CA GLU A 561 -2.58 6.12 -36.43
C GLU A 561 -3.69 5.30 -37.08
N GLU A 562 -3.33 4.30 -37.87
CA GLU A 562 -4.28 3.44 -38.59
C GLU A 562 -4.95 2.44 -37.64
N ASP A 563 -4.20 1.86 -36.70
CA ASP A 563 -4.74 1.05 -35.61
C ASP A 563 -5.70 1.87 -34.74
N VAL A 564 -5.28 3.10 -34.36
CA VAL A 564 -6.16 4.03 -33.64
C VAL A 564 -7.46 4.29 -34.40
N ARG A 565 -7.39 4.58 -35.69
CA ARG A 565 -8.56 4.81 -36.56
C ARG A 565 -9.46 3.57 -36.63
N ASN A 566 -8.88 2.39 -36.74
CA ASN A 566 -9.61 1.13 -36.85
C ASN A 566 -10.32 0.77 -35.54
N VAL A 567 -9.66 0.95 -34.39
CA VAL A 567 -10.25 0.75 -33.07
C VAL A 567 -11.41 1.73 -32.85
N ASP A 568 -11.21 3.02 -33.12
CA ASP A 568 -12.26 4.05 -33.03
C ASP A 568 -13.47 3.75 -33.93
N PHE A 569 -13.23 3.26 -35.15
CA PHE A 569 -14.28 2.84 -36.08
C PHE A 569 -15.04 1.61 -35.57
N LYS A 570 -14.35 0.59 -35.08
CA LYS A 570 -14.95 -0.67 -34.61
C LYS A 570 -15.85 -0.47 -33.39
N PHE A 571 -15.51 0.44 -32.47
CA PHE A 571 -16.42 0.83 -31.39
C PHE A 571 -17.75 1.39 -31.92
N ASP A 572 -17.72 2.23 -32.96
CA ASP A 572 -18.93 2.74 -33.61
C ASP A 572 -19.69 1.62 -34.35
N GLU A 573 -18.98 0.75 -35.09
CA GLU A 573 -19.56 -0.37 -35.84
C GLU A 573 -20.36 -1.32 -34.94
N TYR A 574 -19.88 -1.58 -33.73
CA TYR A 574 -20.49 -2.53 -32.79
C TYR A 574 -21.39 -1.89 -31.72
N ASP A 575 -21.67 -0.58 -31.83
CA ASP A 575 -22.50 0.20 -30.89
C ASP A 575 -22.00 0.09 -29.43
N ILE A 576 -20.68 0.14 -29.26
CA ILE A 576 -20.01 0.11 -27.96
C ILE A 576 -19.48 1.52 -27.66
N PRO A 577 -20.03 2.23 -26.65
CA PRO A 577 -19.60 3.59 -26.39
C PRO A 577 -18.26 3.63 -25.64
N TYR A 578 -17.43 4.60 -25.96
CA TYR A 578 -16.20 4.90 -25.22
C TYR A 578 -15.87 6.39 -25.36
N ASP A 579 -15.19 6.95 -24.35
CA ASP A 579 -14.86 8.37 -24.32
C ASP A 579 -13.39 8.64 -24.60
N THR A 580 -12.50 7.76 -24.15
CA THR A 580 -11.07 8.03 -24.18
C THR A 580 -10.28 6.87 -24.75
N LEU A 581 -9.49 7.14 -25.77
CA LEU A 581 -8.44 6.23 -26.25
C LEU A 581 -7.10 6.61 -25.61
N TRP A 582 -6.22 5.64 -25.39
CA TRP A 582 -4.94 5.84 -24.71
C TRP A 582 -3.78 5.42 -25.59
N LEU A 583 -2.70 6.19 -25.58
CA LEU A 583 -1.44 5.85 -26.22
C LEU A 583 -0.37 5.67 -25.14
N ASP A 584 0.07 4.44 -25.04
CA ASP A 584 1.16 4.00 -24.17
C ASP A 584 2.53 4.27 -24.85
N ILE A 585 3.65 3.87 -24.27
CA ILE A 585 5.00 4.40 -24.52
C ILE A 585 5.47 4.29 -25.98
N GLU A 586 4.96 3.36 -26.78
CA GLU A 586 5.36 3.18 -28.19
C GLU A 586 4.88 4.30 -29.13
N HIS A 587 4.08 5.26 -28.67
CA HIS A 587 3.71 6.43 -29.49
C HIS A 587 4.83 7.47 -29.62
N THR A 588 5.84 7.39 -28.76
CA THR A 588 6.94 8.36 -28.66
C THR A 588 8.10 8.03 -29.62
N ASP A 589 8.92 9.02 -29.97
CA ASP A 589 10.18 8.78 -30.71
C ASP A 589 11.22 8.13 -29.78
N GLY A 590 11.22 6.80 -29.75
CA GLY A 590 12.20 6.01 -29.01
C GLY A 590 12.19 6.30 -27.50
N LYS A 591 10.99 6.46 -26.91
CA LYS A 591 10.77 6.75 -25.49
C LYS A 591 11.30 8.12 -25.05
N ARG A 592 11.29 9.08 -25.99
CA ARG A 592 11.45 10.50 -25.69
C ARG A 592 10.07 11.10 -25.47
N TYR A 593 9.70 11.38 -24.22
CA TYR A 593 8.42 12.03 -23.92
C TYR A 593 8.31 13.42 -24.57
N PHE A 594 7.08 13.93 -24.71
CA PHE A 594 6.79 15.16 -25.46
C PHE A 594 7.11 15.07 -26.97
N THR A 595 7.21 13.86 -27.52
CA THR A 595 7.46 13.62 -28.95
C THR A 595 6.52 12.54 -29.50
N TRP A 596 6.47 12.44 -30.83
CA TRP A 596 5.71 11.41 -31.56
C TRP A 596 6.67 10.61 -32.45
N ASP A 597 6.47 9.29 -32.53
CA ASP A 597 7.15 8.47 -33.54
C ASP A 597 6.75 8.96 -34.93
N LYS A 598 7.74 9.43 -35.71
CA LYS A 598 7.51 10.10 -36.99
C LYS A 598 7.03 9.19 -38.12
N ILE A 599 7.05 7.87 -37.91
CA ILE A 599 6.56 6.88 -38.89
C ILE A 599 5.16 6.40 -38.49
N LYS A 600 4.99 5.98 -37.22
CA LYS A 600 3.73 5.42 -36.70
C LYS A 600 2.68 6.50 -36.44
N PHE A 601 3.12 7.69 -36.03
CA PHE A 601 2.29 8.83 -35.66
C PHE A 601 2.76 10.10 -36.37
N ALA A 602 2.78 10.05 -37.71
CA ALA A 602 3.27 11.14 -38.55
C ALA A 602 2.36 12.38 -38.60
N HIS A 603 1.07 12.24 -38.30
CA HIS A 603 0.02 13.25 -38.35
C HIS A 603 -0.85 13.26 -37.07
N PRO A 604 -0.24 13.42 -35.87
CA PRO A 604 -0.95 13.25 -34.61
C PRO A 604 -2.13 14.22 -34.46
N SER A 605 -2.00 15.46 -34.96
CA SER A 605 -3.08 16.44 -34.95
C SER A 605 -4.31 16.01 -35.74
N ALA A 606 -4.12 15.33 -36.88
CA ALA A 606 -5.23 14.84 -37.69
C ALA A 606 -5.91 13.64 -37.02
N MET A 607 -5.14 12.71 -36.46
CA MET A 607 -5.65 11.60 -35.65
C MET A 607 -6.49 12.11 -34.47
N ILE A 608 -5.96 13.08 -33.72
CA ILE A 608 -6.66 13.71 -32.58
C ILE A 608 -7.94 14.43 -33.04
N ALA A 609 -7.88 15.20 -34.14
CA ALA A 609 -9.05 15.87 -34.70
C ALA A 609 -10.16 14.86 -35.09
N ASN A 610 -9.79 13.73 -35.69
CA ASN A 610 -10.74 12.68 -36.08
C ASN A 610 -11.43 12.03 -34.87
N LEU A 611 -10.68 11.74 -33.80
CA LEU A 611 -11.25 11.24 -32.54
C LEU A 611 -12.19 12.27 -31.91
N THR A 612 -11.72 13.51 -31.77
CA THR A 612 -12.42 14.56 -31.03
C THR A 612 -13.67 15.07 -31.74
N ALA A 613 -13.74 14.99 -33.07
CA ALA A 613 -14.95 15.25 -33.86
C ALA A 613 -16.13 14.33 -33.47
N LYS A 614 -15.85 13.16 -32.89
CA LYS A 614 -16.85 12.21 -32.37
C LYS A 614 -17.17 12.41 -30.88
N GLY A 615 -16.66 13.48 -30.26
CA GLY A 615 -16.83 13.76 -28.83
C GLY A 615 -15.86 13.04 -27.90
N ARG A 616 -14.93 12.24 -28.46
CA ARG A 616 -13.92 11.45 -27.72
C ARG A 616 -12.71 12.30 -27.33
N LYS A 617 -11.80 11.70 -26.55
CA LYS A 617 -10.55 12.27 -26.04
C LYS A 617 -9.40 11.31 -26.26
N LEU A 618 -8.18 11.83 -26.14
CA LEU A 618 -6.94 11.04 -26.16
C LEU A 618 -6.23 11.22 -24.82
N VAL A 619 -5.64 10.17 -24.29
CA VAL A 619 -4.64 10.26 -23.21
C VAL A 619 -3.31 9.74 -23.76
N VAL A 620 -2.22 10.44 -23.44
CA VAL A 620 -0.86 10.03 -23.79
C VAL A 620 -0.03 9.85 -22.52
N ILE A 621 0.80 8.81 -22.50
CA ILE A 621 1.74 8.57 -21.41
C ILE A 621 2.91 9.55 -21.43
N ILE A 622 3.32 10.05 -20.27
CA ILE A 622 4.47 10.92 -20.04
C ILE A 622 5.07 10.56 -18.68
N ASP A 623 6.22 9.91 -18.67
CA ASP A 623 6.86 9.43 -17.44
C ASP A 623 7.98 10.38 -16.98
N PRO A 624 8.43 10.30 -15.70
CA PRO A 624 9.39 11.27 -15.16
C PRO A 624 10.84 11.04 -15.58
N HIS A 625 11.15 9.91 -16.23
CA HIS A 625 12.50 9.59 -16.66
C HIS A 625 12.78 10.17 -18.05
N ILE A 626 13.83 10.98 -18.16
CA ILE A 626 14.20 11.69 -19.39
C ILE A 626 15.39 10.97 -20.02
N LYS A 627 15.20 10.44 -21.23
CA LYS A 627 16.25 9.80 -22.03
C LYS A 627 17.49 10.71 -22.15
N ARG A 628 18.67 10.18 -21.85
CA ARG A 628 19.94 10.89 -22.06
C ARG A 628 20.37 10.75 -23.51
N ALA A 629 19.92 11.67 -24.37
CA ALA A 629 20.21 11.64 -25.80
C ALA A 629 20.49 13.04 -26.35
N HIS A 630 21.55 13.15 -27.15
CA HIS A 630 21.86 14.37 -27.91
C HIS A 630 20.72 14.71 -28.88
N GLY A 631 20.40 16.00 -29.02
CA GLY A 631 19.31 16.51 -29.85
C GLY A 631 17.92 16.34 -29.25
N TYR A 632 17.80 15.81 -28.02
CA TYR A 632 16.54 15.77 -27.30
C TYR A 632 16.43 16.99 -26.39
N ILE A 633 15.62 17.97 -26.81
CA ILE A 633 15.56 19.29 -26.18
C ILE A 633 15.24 19.25 -24.68
N ILE A 634 14.35 18.35 -24.24
CA ILE A 634 13.99 18.20 -22.83
C ILE A 634 15.20 17.78 -21.99
N HIS A 635 16.06 16.91 -22.54
CA HIS A 635 17.29 16.49 -21.88
C HIS A 635 18.34 17.60 -21.86
N GLU A 636 18.57 18.27 -22.99
CA GLU A 636 19.57 19.33 -23.10
C GLU A 636 19.25 20.52 -22.18
N GLU A 637 17.98 20.93 -22.11
CA GLU A 637 17.53 21.98 -21.21
C GLU A 637 17.63 21.57 -19.74
N ALA A 638 17.21 20.35 -19.38
CA ALA A 638 17.27 19.88 -18.00
C ALA A 638 18.72 19.72 -17.51
N ALA A 639 19.60 19.16 -18.33
CA ALA A 639 21.02 19.00 -18.00
C ALA A 639 21.72 20.36 -17.85
N SER A 640 21.53 21.28 -18.81
CA SER A 640 22.19 22.59 -18.78
C SER A 640 21.76 23.48 -17.62
N LYS A 641 20.52 23.32 -17.13
CA LYS A 641 19.99 24.05 -15.97
C LYS A 641 20.14 23.29 -14.66
N GLY A 642 20.68 22.08 -14.67
CA GLY A 642 20.89 21.26 -13.48
C GLY A 642 19.59 20.79 -12.82
N TYR A 643 18.54 20.52 -13.61
CA TYR A 643 17.20 20.13 -13.13
C TYR A 643 17.07 18.65 -12.74
N TYR A 644 18.10 17.84 -12.91
CA TYR A 644 18.03 16.44 -12.52
C TYR A 644 18.31 16.24 -11.04
N VAL A 645 17.66 15.22 -10.47
CA VAL A 645 18.04 14.62 -9.18
C VAL A 645 19.53 14.30 -9.22
N LYS A 646 20.24 14.52 -8.12
CA LYS A 646 21.68 14.27 -8.04
C LYS A 646 21.97 12.95 -7.35
N ASN A 647 23.05 12.28 -7.73
CA ASN A 647 23.58 11.16 -6.97
C ASN A 647 24.35 11.66 -5.72
N LYS A 648 24.84 10.73 -4.89
CA LYS A 648 25.61 11.04 -3.68
C LYS A 648 26.84 11.93 -3.92
N ASP A 649 27.47 11.81 -5.08
CA ASP A 649 28.66 12.58 -5.50
C ASP A 649 28.31 13.98 -6.05
N GLY A 650 27.01 14.30 -6.18
CA GLY A 650 26.53 15.60 -6.69
C GLY A 650 26.39 15.69 -8.21
N ASN A 651 26.58 14.59 -8.93
CA ASN A 651 26.37 14.52 -10.38
C ASN A 651 24.90 14.23 -10.72
N ASP A 652 24.46 14.56 -11.94
CA ASP A 652 23.12 14.15 -12.41
C ASP A 652 22.95 12.64 -12.30
N TYR A 653 21.93 12.20 -11.56
CA TYR A 653 21.65 10.79 -11.40
C TYR A 653 21.32 10.14 -12.74
N GLU A 654 21.99 9.03 -13.02
CA GLU A 654 21.80 8.22 -14.22
C GLU A 654 21.37 6.82 -13.81
N GLY A 655 20.36 6.29 -14.49
CA GLY A 655 19.86 4.94 -14.32
C GLY A 655 19.20 4.44 -15.60
N TRP A 656 18.67 3.22 -15.55
CA TRP A 656 17.99 2.60 -16.69
C TRP A 656 16.48 2.57 -16.49
N CYS A 657 15.74 2.91 -17.54
CA CYS A 657 14.29 2.71 -17.65
C CYS A 657 13.93 2.41 -19.11
N TRP A 658 12.69 2.66 -19.55
CA TRP A 658 12.22 2.35 -20.91
C TRP A 658 13.12 2.84 -22.06
N PRO A 659 13.65 4.08 -22.07
CA PRO A 659 14.52 4.54 -23.14
C PRO A 659 15.98 4.09 -23.01
N GLY A 660 16.32 3.25 -22.03
CA GLY A 660 17.68 2.93 -21.61
C GLY A 660 18.21 3.96 -20.60
N SER A 661 19.44 4.43 -20.82
CA SER A 661 20.07 5.47 -19.98
C SER A 661 19.20 6.74 -19.87
N SER A 662 18.87 7.10 -18.65
CA SER A 662 17.89 8.14 -18.28
C SER A 662 18.31 8.92 -17.04
N SER A 663 17.78 10.13 -16.91
CA SER A 663 17.84 10.95 -15.69
C SER A 663 16.46 11.44 -15.30
N TRP A 664 16.22 11.67 -14.00
CA TRP A 664 14.89 12.05 -13.47
C TRP A 664 14.88 13.49 -12.99
N LEU A 665 13.82 14.22 -13.32
CA LEU A 665 13.63 15.60 -12.85
C LEU A 665 13.33 15.61 -11.35
N ASP A 666 13.85 16.63 -10.65
CA ASP A 666 13.58 16.86 -9.24
C ASP A 666 12.32 17.73 -9.05
N PHE A 667 11.16 17.08 -8.93
CA PHE A 667 9.88 17.77 -8.78
C PHE A 667 9.68 18.44 -7.41
N PHE A 668 10.58 18.27 -6.43
CA PHE A 668 10.50 19.01 -5.17
C PHE A 668 10.93 20.47 -5.34
N ASN A 669 11.75 20.77 -6.34
CA ASN A 669 12.05 22.13 -6.74
C ASN A 669 10.85 22.78 -7.48
N PRO A 670 10.28 23.89 -6.95
CA PRO A 670 9.17 24.58 -7.61
C PRO A 670 9.50 25.09 -9.03
N GLU A 671 10.75 25.46 -9.31
CA GLU A 671 11.18 25.90 -10.64
C GLU A 671 11.06 24.76 -11.67
N ILE A 672 11.38 23.53 -11.27
CA ILE A 672 11.32 22.36 -12.13
C ILE A 672 9.87 21.95 -12.40
N ARG A 673 8.98 22.14 -11.42
CA ARG A 673 7.53 21.99 -11.64
C ARG A 673 7.00 23.00 -12.65
N GLU A 674 7.43 24.26 -12.56
CA GLU A 674 7.10 25.31 -13.55
C GLU A 674 7.64 24.98 -14.94
N TYR A 675 8.87 24.46 -15.02
CA TYR A 675 9.44 23.95 -16.26
C TYR A 675 8.57 22.83 -16.87
N TRP A 676 8.24 21.79 -16.10
CA TRP A 676 7.38 20.69 -16.57
C TRP A 676 6.01 21.18 -17.06
N MET A 677 5.38 22.06 -16.28
CA MET A 677 4.11 22.69 -16.65
C MET A 677 4.19 23.42 -18.00
N SER A 678 5.31 24.12 -18.26
CA SER A 678 5.51 24.84 -19.51
C SER A 678 5.61 23.91 -20.73
N LYS A 679 6.17 22.71 -20.57
CA LYS A 679 6.33 21.74 -21.66
C LYS A 679 5.02 21.09 -22.08
N LEU A 680 3.95 21.23 -21.29
CA LEU A 680 2.59 20.81 -21.65
C LEU A 680 1.80 21.88 -22.43
N ALA A 681 2.37 23.07 -22.67
CA ALA A 681 1.76 24.09 -23.51
C ALA A 681 1.62 23.59 -24.96
N LEU A 682 0.57 24.03 -25.67
CA LEU A 682 0.24 23.50 -27.01
C LEU A 682 1.31 23.81 -28.07
N ASP A 683 2.06 24.90 -27.88
CA ASP A 683 3.19 25.32 -28.71
C ASP A 683 4.51 24.63 -28.31
N GLN A 684 4.57 23.99 -27.14
CA GLN A 684 5.73 23.20 -26.69
C GLN A 684 5.54 21.71 -26.95
N TYR A 685 4.32 21.19 -26.79
CA TYR A 685 3.95 19.82 -27.11
C TYR A 685 3.17 19.78 -28.43
N GLU A 686 3.90 20.01 -29.53
CA GLU A 686 3.35 20.01 -30.88
C GLU A 686 2.59 18.71 -31.18
N GLY A 687 1.54 18.82 -31.98
CA GLY A 687 0.66 17.71 -32.31
C GLY A 687 -0.55 17.56 -31.38
N THR A 688 -0.50 18.10 -30.15
CA THR A 688 -1.58 17.97 -29.15
C THR A 688 -2.69 19.03 -29.28
N SER A 689 -3.77 18.85 -28.51
CA SER A 689 -4.88 19.80 -28.39
C SER A 689 -5.43 19.83 -26.96
N LEU A 690 -6.39 20.72 -26.67
CA LEU A 690 -7.09 20.75 -25.37
C LEU A 690 -7.89 19.47 -25.05
N SER A 691 -8.04 18.56 -26.02
CA SER A 691 -8.70 17.26 -25.83
C SER A 691 -7.72 16.08 -25.62
N VAL A 692 -6.42 16.37 -25.49
CA VAL A 692 -5.38 15.38 -25.16
C VAL A 692 -5.02 15.50 -23.70
N PHE A 693 -5.07 14.44 -22.91
CA PHE A 693 -4.77 14.43 -21.47
C PHE A 693 -3.56 13.54 -21.16
N VAL A 694 -3.16 13.47 -19.89
CA VAL A 694 -1.86 12.89 -19.50
C VAL A 694 -2.06 11.65 -18.64
N TRP A 695 -1.21 10.68 -18.87
CA TRP A 695 -0.96 9.56 -17.98
C TRP A 695 0.49 9.66 -17.49
N ASN A 696 0.69 9.78 -16.18
CA ASN A 696 1.99 9.68 -15.55
C ASN A 696 2.16 8.26 -15.00
N ASP A 697 3.06 7.50 -15.61
CA ASP A 697 3.46 6.18 -15.13
C ASP A 697 4.91 6.22 -14.60
N MET A 698 5.36 5.09 -14.05
CA MET A 698 6.76 4.89 -13.63
C MET A 698 7.25 5.94 -12.62
N ASN A 699 6.34 6.50 -11.83
CA ASN A 699 6.55 7.69 -11.02
C ASN A 699 6.69 7.43 -9.52
N GLU A 700 7.03 6.20 -9.15
CA GLU A 700 7.45 5.81 -7.82
C GLU A 700 8.64 6.61 -7.27
N PRO A 701 9.75 6.84 -8.01
CA PRO A 701 10.06 6.58 -9.44
C PRO A 701 10.64 5.18 -9.72
N ALA A 702 10.23 4.59 -10.85
CA ALA A 702 10.78 3.31 -11.29
C ALA A 702 12.17 3.50 -11.94
N VAL A 703 13.14 2.70 -11.50
CA VAL A 703 14.50 2.64 -12.01
C VAL A 703 14.93 1.18 -12.14
N PHE A 704 14.94 0.61 -13.35
CA PHE A 704 15.21 -0.81 -13.58
C PHE A 704 16.57 -1.27 -13.08
N SER A 705 17.56 -0.39 -13.09
CA SER A 705 18.91 -0.66 -12.57
C SER A 705 19.10 -0.32 -11.09
N GLY A 706 18.07 0.19 -10.42
CA GLY A 706 18.13 0.68 -9.04
C GLY A 706 17.79 -0.40 -8.00
N PRO A 707 18.09 -0.15 -6.71
CA PRO A 707 17.67 -1.05 -5.64
C PRO A 707 16.13 -1.11 -5.60
N GLU A 708 15.58 -2.31 -5.51
CA GLU A 708 14.13 -2.54 -5.48
C GLU A 708 13.38 -1.88 -6.66
N VAL A 709 14.05 -1.69 -7.81
CA VAL A 709 13.47 -1.00 -8.97
C VAL A 709 13.13 0.48 -8.69
N THR A 710 13.81 1.14 -7.76
CA THR A 710 13.67 2.58 -7.50
C THR A 710 15.03 3.28 -7.31
N MET A 711 15.04 4.58 -6.99
CA MET A 711 16.28 5.33 -6.81
C MET A 711 17.04 4.90 -5.53
N PRO A 712 18.38 4.99 -5.53
CA PRO A 712 19.19 4.91 -4.32
C PRO A 712 18.72 5.90 -3.25
N LYS A 713 18.72 5.45 -1.99
CA LYS A 713 18.26 6.23 -0.83
C LYS A 713 19.07 7.51 -0.60
N ASP A 714 20.34 7.50 -0.96
CA ASP A 714 21.30 8.62 -0.80
C ASP A 714 21.40 9.53 -2.04
N ASN A 715 20.49 9.40 -3.01
CA ASN A 715 20.30 10.43 -4.02
C ASN A 715 19.82 11.73 -3.36
N LYS A 716 20.28 12.87 -3.89
CA LYS A 716 20.04 14.21 -3.34
C LYS A 716 18.96 14.95 -4.12
N PHE A 717 18.05 15.53 -3.36
CA PHE A 717 16.90 16.31 -3.80
C PHE A 717 16.99 17.76 -3.31
N TYR A 718 16.15 18.62 -3.88
CA TYR A 718 16.01 20.02 -3.54
C TYR A 718 15.87 20.24 -2.03
N GLY A 719 16.59 21.23 -1.49
CA GLY A 719 16.63 21.51 -0.05
C GLY A 719 17.65 20.67 0.72
N ASP A 720 18.57 19.98 0.03
CA ASP A 720 19.55 19.05 0.62
C ASP A 720 18.85 17.88 1.33
N PHE A 721 17.72 17.40 0.82
CA PHE A 721 17.08 16.19 1.30
C PHE A 721 17.57 14.97 0.55
N GLU A 722 17.54 13.81 1.20
CA GLU A 722 17.86 12.53 0.56
C GLU A 722 16.60 11.91 -0.05
N HIS A 723 16.76 11.00 -0.99
CA HIS A 723 15.63 10.27 -1.57
C HIS A 723 14.81 9.55 -0.48
N ARG A 724 15.47 8.98 0.55
CA ARG A 724 14.80 8.35 1.69
C ARG A 724 13.80 9.27 2.41
N ASP A 725 14.04 10.58 2.38
CA ASP A 725 13.21 11.56 3.09
C ASP A 725 11.90 11.85 2.35
N VAL A 726 11.91 11.70 1.03
CA VAL A 726 10.87 12.26 0.14
C VAL A 726 10.22 11.22 -0.78
N HIS A 727 10.73 9.98 -0.79
CA HIS A 727 10.42 8.93 -1.75
C HIS A 727 8.93 8.80 -2.04
N ASN A 728 8.10 8.58 -1.02
CA ASN A 728 6.67 8.32 -1.22
C ASN A 728 5.92 9.52 -1.84
N MET A 729 6.46 10.74 -1.74
CA MET A 729 5.85 11.95 -2.31
C MET A 729 6.26 12.22 -3.76
N TYR A 730 7.25 11.54 -4.33
CA TYR A 730 7.73 11.85 -5.69
C TYR A 730 6.61 11.79 -6.74
N GLY A 731 5.80 10.72 -6.70
CA GLY A 731 4.65 10.54 -7.60
C GLY A 731 3.58 11.64 -7.48
N LEU A 732 3.29 12.08 -6.25
CA LEU A 732 2.40 13.22 -5.97
C LEU A 732 2.91 14.50 -6.64
N MET A 733 4.22 14.77 -6.55
CA MET A 733 4.81 15.99 -7.09
C MET A 733 4.78 16.03 -8.63
N LEU A 734 4.94 14.87 -9.29
CA LEU A 734 4.77 14.75 -10.74
C LEU A 734 3.30 14.99 -11.14
N ALA A 735 2.35 14.30 -10.50
CA ALA A 735 0.93 14.42 -10.81
C ALA A 735 0.44 15.87 -10.62
N MET A 736 0.87 16.54 -9.55
CA MET A 736 0.62 17.97 -9.30
C MET A 736 1.14 18.84 -10.46
N SER A 737 2.35 18.56 -10.93
CA SER A 737 2.99 19.31 -12.01
C SER A 737 2.26 19.11 -13.35
N SER A 738 1.92 17.87 -13.70
CA SER A 738 1.15 17.58 -14.92
C SER A 738 -0.24 18.21 -14.87
N PHE A 739 -0.94 18.10 -13.74
CA PHE A 739 -2.24 18.73 -13.54
C PHE A 739 -2.17 20.24 -13.76
N GLY A 740 -1.19 20.91 -13.15
CA GLY A 740 -0.95 22.34 -13.32
C GLY A 740 -0.68 22.75 -14.76
N GLY A 741 0.06 21.93 -15.53
CA GLY A 741 0.35 22.19 -16.93
C GLY A 741 -0.90 22.11 -17.81
N LEU A 742 -1.76 21.12 -17.55
CA LEU A 742 -3.04 20.98 -18.25
C LEU A 742 -4.03 22.10 -17.92
N VAL A 743 -4.00 22.64 -16.69
CA VAL A 743 -4.75 23.85 -16.33
C VAL A 743 -4.21 25.06 -17.10
N LYS A 744 -2.88 25.28 -17.05
CA LYS A 744 -2.22 26.44 -17.70
C LYS A 744 -2.43 26.49 -19.21
N ARG A 745 -2.28 25.37 -19.92
CA ARG A 745 -2.46 25.33 -21.39
C ARG A 745 -3.88 25.68 -21.84
N SER A 746 -4.88 25.56 -20.95
CA SER A 746 -6.27 25.97 -21.22
C SER A 746 -6.57 27.43 -20.85
N GLY A 747 -5.57 28.17 -20.35
CA GLY A 747 -5.75 29.49 -19.76
C GLY A 747 -6.53 29.47 -18.44
N GLY A 748 -6.46 28.37 -17.69
CA GLY A 748 -7.18 28.20 -16.42
C GLY A 748 -8.68 27.93 -16.55
N LYS A 749 -9.17 27.62 -17.76
CA LYS A 749 -10.61 27.47 -18.03
C LYS A 749 -11.12 26.05 -17.91
N HIS A 750 -10.31 25.06 -18.28
CA HIS A 750 -10.76 23.66 -18.38
C HIS A 750 -10.21 22.83 -17.22
N ARG A 751 -11.02 21.90 -16.74
CA ARG A 751 -10.60 20.91 -15.75
C ARG A 751 -9.68 19.90 -16.41
N PRO A 752 -8.52 19.59 -15.81
CA PRO A 752 -7.59 18.62 -16.34
C PRO A 752 -8.02 17.18 -16.00
N PHE A 753 -7.36 16.23 -16.64
CA PHE A 753 -7.39 14.81 -16.27
C PHE A 753 -5.95 14.31 -16.34
N VAL A 754 -5.49 13.74 -15.24
CA VAL A 754 -4.21 13.05 -15.12
C VAL A 754 -4.49 11.71 -14.48
N LEU A 755 -3.93 10.63 -15.01
CA LEU A 755 -3.83 9.35 -14.31
C LEU A 755 -2.41 9.22 -13.76
N SER A 756 -2.25 8.84 -12.50
CA SER A 756 -0.96 8.59 -11.86
C SER A 756 -0.87 7.15 -11.34
N ARG A 757 0.30 6.51 -11.43
CA ARG A 757 0.53 5.20 -10.80
C ARG A 757 0.81 5.38 -9.32
N ALA A 758 1.93 6.06 -9.04
CA ALA A 758 2.34 6.35 -7.68
C ALA A 758 1.63 7.57 -7.10
N GLY A 759 1.58 7.62 -5.77
CA GLY A 759 0.93 8.71 -5.06
C GLY A 759 1.22 8.73 -3.56
N PHE A 760 0.87 9.85 -2.96
CA PHE A 760 0.88 10.09 -1.52
C PHE A 760 -0.40 10.77 -1.06
N ALA A 761 -0.57 10.97 0.26
CA ALA A 761 -1.67 11.78 0.80
C ALA A 761 -1.76 13.14 0.08
N GLY A 762 -2.94 13.48 -0.43
CA GLY A 762 -3.17 14.69 -1.24
C GLY A 762 -3.26 14.44 -2.76
N SER A 763 -2.94 13.24 -3.25
CA SER A 763 -2.99 12.91 -4.68
C SER A 763 -4.37 13.03 -5.29
N GLN A 764 -5.44 12.87 -4.49
CA GLN A 764 -6.83 13.04 -4.93
C GLN A 764 -7.10 14.40 -5.56
N ARG A 765 -6.33 15.44 -5.20
CA ARG A 765 -6.47 16.79 -5.76
C ARG A 765 -6.08 16.87 -7.24
N TYR A 766 -5.33 15.89 -7.74
CA TYR A 766 -4.60 15.98 -9.00
C TYR A 766 -4.96 14.92 -10.05
N GLY A 767 -6.01 14.11 -9.83
CA GLY A 767 -6.53 13.22 -10.86
C GLY A 767 -6.95 11.85 -10.36
N ALA A 768 -6.87 10.88 -11.27
CA ALA A 768 -7.15 9.49 -10.99
C ALA A 768 -5.87 8.72 -10.63
N ILE A 769 -6.05 7.61 -9.91
CA ILE A 769 -5.02 6.58 -9.71
C ILE A 769 -5.60 5.24 -10.19
N TRP A 770 -4.75 4.27 -10.54
CA TRP A 770 -5.16 2.88 -10.73
C TRP A 770 -4.22 1.93 -9.97
N THR A 771 -4.68 0.70 -9.73
CA THR A 771 -3.96 -0.29 -8.90
C THR A 771 -2.76 -0.97 -9.57
N GLY A 772 -2.12 -0.30 -10.53
CA GLY A 772 -0.98 -0.84 -11.28
C GLY A 772 -1.27 -2.13 -12.06
N ASP A 773 -0.23 -2.95 -12.18
CA ASP A 773 -0.11 -4.02 -13.17
C ASP A 773 -0.69 -5.35 -12.66
N ASN A 774 -2.02 -5.40 -12.53
CA ASN A 774 -2.76 -6.57 -12.07
C ASN A 774 -2.76 -7.74 -13.08
N MET A 775 -3.17 -8.94 -12.66
CA MET A 775 -3.24 -10.10 -13.56
C MET A 775 -4.66 -10.41 -14.03
N ALA A 776 -4.78 -11.01 -15.21
CA ALA A 776 -6.03 -11.53 -15.78
C ALA A 776 -6.48 -12.83 -15.07
N GLU A 777 -6.77 -12.73 -13.77
CA GLU A 777 -7.13 -13.84 -12.90
C GLU A 777 -8.31 -13.51 -11.97
N TRP A 778 -9.02 -14.54 -11.53
CA TRP A 778 -10.13 -14.39 -10.57
C TRP A 778 -9.67 -13.92 -9.19
N SER A 779 -8.45 -14.29 -8.77
CA SER A 779 -7.79 -13.81 -7.55
C SER A 779 -7.65 -12.28 -7.57
N HIS A 780 -7.15 -11.71 -8.68
CA HIS A 780 -7.04 -10.27 -8.85
C HIS A 780 -8.41 -9.59 -8.99
N LEU A 781 -9.36 -10.18 -9.72
CA LEU A 781 -10.73 -9.67 -9.80
C LEU A 781 -11.39 -9.57 -8.41
N ARG A 782 -11.18 -10.56 -7.55
CA ARG A 782 -11.66 -10.54 -6.16
C ARG A 782 -11.06 -9.38 -5.37
N HIS A 783 -9.74 -9.16 -5.52
CA HIS A 783 -9.01 -8.13 -4.78
C HIS A 783 -9.24 -6.71 -5.30
N THR A 784 -9.86 -6.50 -6.48
CA THR A 784 -10.18 -5.13 -6.92
C THR A 784 -11.06 -4.42 -5.89
N THR A 785 -12.09 -5.09 -5.35
CA THR A 785 -13.02 -4.46 -4.41
C THR A 785 -12.33 -3.94 -3.14
N PRO A 786 -11.61 -4.76 -2.34
CA PRO A 786 -10.93 -4.26 -1.14
C PRO A 786 -9.89 -3.18 -1.43
N MET A 787 -9.11 -3.30 -2.52
CA MET A 787 -8.12 -2.28 -2.91
C MET A 787 -8.76 -0.92 -3.25
N LEU A 788 -9.84 -0.92 -4.03
CA LEU A 788 -10.53 0.34 -4.37
C LEU A 788 -11.20 0.97 -3.14
N LEU A 789 -11.72 0.14 -2.22
CA LEU A 789 -12.31 0.61 -0.98
C LEU A 789 -11.27 1.18 -0.01
N SER A 790 -10.10 0.55 0.14
CA SER A 790 -9.02 1.06 1.00
C SER A 790 -8.51 2.42 0.50
N MET A 791 -8.33 2.56 -0.81
CA MET A 791 -7.99 3.84 -1.47
C MET A 791 -9.09 4.91 -1.29
N SER A 792 -10.36 4.52 -1.46
CA SER A 792 -11.50 5.44 -1.28
C SER A 792 -11.62 5.95 0.17
N LEU A 793 -11.41 5.07 1.15
CA LEU A 793 -11.35 5.43 2.58
C LEU A 793 -10.17 6.37 2.87
N ALA A 794 -9.05 6.17 2.18
CA ALA A 794 -7.86 7.00 2.27
C ALA A 794 -7.96 8.32 1.47
N GLY A 795 -9.14 8.70 0.99
CA GLY A 795 -9.40 9.96 0.29
C GLY A 795 -9.07 9.95 -1.21
N VAL A 796 -8.45 8.90 -1.74
CA VAL A 796 -8.22 8.71 -3.17
C VAL A 796 -9.45 8.09 -3.81
N THR A 797 -10.44 8.94 -4.11
CA THR A 797 -11.79 8.48 -4.50
C THR A 797 -11.96 8.25 -6.00
N PHE A 798 -11.05 8.76 -6.83
CA PHE A 798 -11.05 8.52 -8.27
C PHE A 798 -10.08 7.40 -8.64
N ILE A 799 -10.40 6.19 -8.19
CA ILE A 799 -9.57 4.99 -8.28
C ILE A 799 -10.22 3.91 -9.15
N GLY A 800 -9.41 3.07 -9.79
CA GLY A 800 -9.86 1.93 -10.59
C GLY A 800 -8.78 0.87 -10.72
N SER A 801 -9.10 -0.22 -11.41
CA SER A 801 -8.14 -1.28 -11.77
C SER A 801 -8.27 -1.61 -13.25
N ASP A 802 -7.23 -2.19 -13.84
CA ASP A 802 -7.27 -2.54 -15.26
C ASP A 802 -8.26 -3.67 -15.53
N VAL A 803 -9.29 -3.34 -16.30
CA VAL A 803 -10.38 -4.24 -16.65
C VAL A 803 -9.86 -5.32 -17.59
N GLY A 804 -9.99 -6.56 -17.13
CA GLY A 804 -9.48 -7.75 -17.79
C GLY A 804 -8.12 -8.22 -17.27
N GLY A 805 -7.47 -7.46 -16.38
CA GLY A 805 -6.12 -7.74 -15.89
C GLY A 805 -5.02 -7.32 -16.88
N PHE A 806 -3.98 -6.63 -16.43
CA PHE A 806 -2.88 -6.15 -17.27
C PHE A 806 -2.07 -7.30 -17.88
N PHE A 807 -1.58 -8.21 -17.03
CA PHE A 807 -0.88 -9.43 -17.47
C PHE A 807 -1.82 -10.57 -17.84
N ARG A 808 -1.34 -11.51 -18.65
CA ARG A 808 -2.03 -12.75 -19.07
C ARG A 808 -3.29 -12.49 -19.92
N ASN A 809 -3.91 -13.56 -20.41
CA ASN A 809 -5.11 -13.49 -21.26
C ASN A 809 -6.34 -14.00 -20.49
N PRO A 810 -7.39 -13.18 -20.29
CA PRO A 810 -8.59 -13.60 -19.58
C PRO A 810 -9.44 -14.55 -20.43
N SER A 811 -10.15 -15.46 -19.78
CA SER A 811 -11.22 -16.23 -20.42
C SER A 811 -12.43 -15.32 -20.79
N PRO A 812 -13.31 -15.76 -21.71
CA PRO A 812 -14.56 -15.03 -22.02
C PRO A 812 -15.43 -14.77 -20.78
N GLU A 813 -15.50 -15.72 -19.84
CA GLU A 813 -16.22 -15.53 -18.59
C GLU A 813 -15.58 -14.42 -17.74
N LEU A 814 -14.26 -14.51 -17.53
CA LEU A 814 -13.52 -13.58 -16.68
C LEU A 814 -13.59 -12.15 -17.22
N ILE A 815 -13.39 -11.95 -18.53
CA ILE A 815 -13.44 -10.61 -19.13
C ILE A 815 -14.83 -9.99 -18.96
N VAL A 816 -15.91 -10.76 -19.13
CA VAL A 816 -17.28 -10.28 -18.90
C VAL A 816 -17.46 -9.84 -17.44
N ARG A 817 -17.02 -10.65 -16.47
CA ARG A 817 -17.12 -10.29 -15.05
C ARG A 817 -16.30 -9.05 -14.69
N TYR A 818 -15.13 -8.90 -15.28
CA TYR A 818 -14.31 -7.69 -15.15
C TYR A 818 -15.01 -6.44 -15.66
N TYR A 819 -15.61 -6.49 -16.86
CA TYR A 819 -16.37 -5.36 -17.40
C TYR A 819 -17.62 -5.04 -16.57
N GLN A 820 -18.29 -6.07 -16.06
CA GLN A 820 -19.47 -5.92 -15.22
C GLN A 820 -19.17 -5.15 -13.93
N VAL A 821 -18.11 -5.51 -13.21
CA VAL A 821 -17.72 -4.78 -11.98
C VAL A 821 -17.03 -3.46 -12.29
N GLY A 822 -16.17 -3.42 -13.33
CA GLY A 822 -15.47 -2.21 -13.76
C GLY A 822 -16.40 -1.05 -14.12
N ALA A 823 -17.58 -1.36 -14.66
CA ALA A 823 -18.64 -0.37 -14.90
C ALA A 823 -19.10 0.36 -13.62
N PHE A 824 -18.83 -0.20 -12.44
CA PHE A 824 -19.12 0.38 -11.13
C PHE A 824 -17.88 0.86 -10.36
N HIS A 825 -16.68 0.83 -10.97
CA HIS A 825 -15.48 1.46 -10.39
C HIS A 825 -15.47 2.97 -10.68
N PRO A 826 -15.00 3.84 -9.76
CA PRO A 826 -14.91 5.28 -10.01
C PRO A 826 -14.15 5.62 -11.30
N PHE A 827 -12.98 5.01 -11.51
CA PHE A 827 -12.24 5.04 -12.77
C PHE A 827 -12.40 3.71 -13.55
N PHE A 828 -12.77 3.79 -14.83
CA PHE A 828 -13.14 2.61 -15.64
C PHE A 828 -12.32 2.52 -16.93
N ARG A 829 -11.20 1.78 -16.87
CA ARG A 829 -10.26 1.57 -17.99
C ARG A 829 -10.05 0.08 -18.26
N ALA A 830 -10.10 -0.33 -19.52
CA ALA A 830 -9.46 -1.57 -19.96
C ALA A 830 -8.06 -1.28 -20.48
N HIS A 831 -7.06 -2.03 -20.04
CA HIS A 831 -5.66 -1.90 -20.43
C HIS A 831 -4.95 -3.24 -20.33
N SER A 832 -3.88 -3.47 -21.08
CA SER A 832 -3.19 -4.77 -21.16
C SER A 832 -1.73 -4.65 -21.56
N HIS A 833 -0.93 -5.58 -21.06
CA HIS A 833 0.49 -5.74 -21.35
C HIS A 833 0.78 -6.04 -22.83
N ILE A 834 2.01 -5.76 -23.27
CA ILE A 834 2.43 -5.88 -24.69
C ILE A 834 2.30 -7.29 -25.26
N ASP A 835 2.59 -8.31 -24.45
CA ASP A 835 2.56 -9.72 -24.86
C ASP A 835 1.16 -10.35 -24.88
N THR A 836 0.14 -9.61 -24.47
CA THR A 836 -1.24 -10.11 -24.49
C THR A 836 -1.83 -10.12 -25.89
N ALA A 837 -2.74 -11.06 -26.13
CA ALA A 837 -3.58 -11.01 -27.33
C ALA A 837 -4.42 -9.72 -27.33
N ARG A 838 -4.70 -9.21 -28.53
CA ARG A 838 -5.70 -8.15 -28.70
C ARG A 838 -7.04 -8.64 -28.14
N ARG A 839 -7.71 -7.76 -27.40
CA ARG A 839 -8.91 -8.10 -26.61
C ARG A 839 -9.93 -6.97 -26.59
N GLU A 840 -9.93 -6.15 -27.63
CA GLU A 840 -11.06 -5.28 -27.93
C GLU A 840 -12.35 -6.11 -27.98
N PRO A 841 -13.49 -5.57 -27.50
CA PRO A 841 -14.68 -6.39 -27.27
C PRO A 841 -15.20 -7.18 -28.48
N TRP A 842 -14.92 -6.72 -29.70
CA TRP A 842 -15.34 -7.37 -30.94
C TRP A 842 -14.46 -8.53 -31.40
N LEU A 843 -13.38 -8.83 -30.68
CA LEU A 843 -12.53 -9.99 -30.94
C LEU A 843 -13.06 -11.25 -30.24
N PHE A 844 -14.01 -11.09 -29.33
CA PHE A 844 -14.72 -12.20 -28.69
C PHE A 844 -15.96 -12.62 -29.50
N ASP A 845 -16.53 -13.77 -29.13
CA ASP A 845 -17.82 -14.22 -29.67
C ASP A 845 -18.95 -13.21 -29.40
N GLU A 846 -20.07 -13.40 -30.12
CA GLU A 846 -21.18 -12.46 -30.06
C GLU A 846 -21.79 -12.32 -28.66
N GLU A 847 -21.94 -13.42 -27.91
CA GLU A 847 -22.49 -13.38 -26.55
C GLU A 847 -21.60 -12.54 -25.64
N THR A 848 -20.31 -12.86 -25.59
CA THR A 848 -19.30 -12.17 -24.78
C THR A 848 -19.24 -10.69 -25.13
N ARG A 849 -19.18 -10.35 -26.42
CA ARG A 849 -19.18 -8.96 -26.92
C ARG A 849 -20.43 -8.19 -26.48
N LEU A 850 -21.61 -8.80 -26.57
CA LEU A 850 -22.87 -8.17 -26.19
C LEU A 850 -22.94 -7.91 -24.68
N LEU A 851 -22.43 -8.83 -23.86
CA LEU A 851 -22.38 -8.65 -22.40
C LEU A 851 -21.40 -7.57 -21.97
N ILE A 852 -20.23 -7.49 -22.62
CA ILE A 852 -19.29 -6.38 -22.43
C ILE A 852 -19.96 -5.05 -22.81
N ARG A 853 -20.62 -5.00 -23.97
CA ARG A 853 -21.35 -3.82 -24.43
C ARG A 853 -22.41 -3.41 -23.41
N ASP A 854 -23.18 -4.35 -22.87
CA ASP A 854 -24.25 -4.07 -21.90
C ASP A 854 -23.69 -3.49 -20.59
N ALA A 855 -22.56 -4.02 -20.09
CA ALA A 855 -21.87 -3.46 -18.93
C ALA A 855 -21.41 -2.01 -19.16
N ILE A 856 -20.81 -1.74 -20.32
CA ILE A 856 -20.38 -0.38 -20.69
C ILE A 856 -21.61 0.54 -20.82
N ARG A 857 -22.66 0.14 -21.54
CA ARG A 857 -23.89 0.95 -21.71
C ARG A 857 -24.58 1.22 -20.36
N ARG A 858 -24.50 0.28 -19.40
CA ARG A 858 -24.99 0.47 -18.03
C ARG A 858 -24.23 1.61 -17.34
N ARG A 859 -22.90 1.66 -17.45
CA ARG A 859 -22.08 2.79 -16.96
C ARG A 859 -22.53 4.12 -17.58
N TYR A 860 -22.69 4.19 -18.90
CA TYR A 860 -23.14 5.41 -19.58
C TYR A 860 -24.52 5.88 -19.08
N GLY A 861 -25.42 4.94 -18.81
CA GLY A 861 -26.74 5.25 -18.24
C GLY A 861 -26.66 5.87 -16.85
N LEU A 862 -25.67 5.47 -16.05
CA LEU A 862 -25.43 5.93 -14.68
C LEU A 862 -24.49 7.13 -14.57
N LEU A 863 -23.95 7.67 -15.67
CA LEU A 863 -23.07 8.85 -15.63
C LEU A 863 -23.66 10.05 -14.86
N PRO A 864 -24.96 10.39 -14.97
CA PRO A 864 -25.56 11.43 -14.12
C PRO A 864 -25.41 11.18 -12.61
N PHE A 865 -25.54 9.92 -12.19
CA PHE A 865 -25.41 9.54 -10.80
C PHE A 865 -23.95 9.62 -10.34
N TRP A 866 -23.03 9.02 -11.09
CA TRP A 866 -21.59 9.13 -10.84
C TRP A 866 -21.12 10.59 -10.74
N TYR A 867 -21.52 11.41 -11.69
CA TYR A 867 -21.13 12.81 -11.75
C TYR A 867 -21.69 13.63 -10.57
N THR A 868 -22.91 13.32 -10.14
CA THR A 868 -23.49 13.91 -8.93
C THR A 868 -22.71 13.50 -7.67
N LEU A 869 -22.32 12.23 -7.55
CA LEU A 869 -21.53 11.75 -6.42
C LEU A 869 -20.13 12.41 -6.35
N PHE A 870 -19.49 12.64 -7.50
CA PHE A 870 -18.21 13.37 -7.53
C PHE A 870 -18.36 14.85 -7.16
N TYR A 871 -19.48 15.49 -7.53
CA TYR A 871 -19.78 16.83 -7.04
C TYR A 871 -20.00 16.84 -5.51
N GLU A 872 -20.76 15.87 -4.99
CA GLU A 872 -20.96 15.73 -3.54
C GLU A 872 -19.65 15.42 -2.80
N ASN A 873 -18.78 14.59 -3.37
CA ASN A 873 -17.44 14.33 -2.84
C ASN A 873 -16.63 15.63 -2.71
N GLU A 874 -16.61 16.46 -3.76
CA GLU A 874 -15.90 17.74 -3.73
C GLU A 874 -16.45 18.67 -2.62
N LYS A 875 -17.75 18.60 -2.30
CA LYS A 875 -18.37 19.43 -1.26
C LYS A 875 -18.26 18.89 0.16
N THR A 876 -18.21 17.57 0.32
CA THR A 876 -18.40 16.93 1.63
C THR A 876 -17.26 16.03 2.06
N GLY A 877 -16.39 15.61 1.14
CA GLY A 877 -15.38 14.58 1.36
C GLY A 877 -15.91 13.15 1.25
N MET A 878 -17.23 12.94 1.16
CA MET A 878 -17.83 11.59 1.08
C MET A 878 -17.38 10.85 -0.20
N PRO A 879 -16.79 9.65 -0.11
CA PRO A 879 -16.38 8.89 -1.29
C PRO A 879 -17.58 8.48 -2.18
N PRO A 880 -17.47 8.46 -3.52
CA PRO A 880 -18.50 7.90 -4.38
C PRO A 880 -18.67 6.38 -4.22
N MET A 881 -17.59 5.63 -3.99
CA MET A 881 -17.59 4.19 -3.69
C MET A 881 -17.28 3.99 -2.22
N ARG A 882 -18.11 3.22 -1.49
CA ARG A 882 -18.09 3.15 -0.02
C ARG A 882 -18.18 1.70 0.46
N PRO A 883 -17.45 1.32 1.52
CA PRO A 883 -17.69 0.03 2.16
C PRO A 883 -19.04 0.06 2.87
N MET A 884 -19.62 -1.12 3.10
CA MET A 884 -20.95 -1.23 3.70
C MET A 884 -21.03 -0.55 5.08
N TRP A 885 -20.00 -0.69 5.92
CA TRP A 885 -19.98 -0.08 7.26
C TRP A 885 -20.03 1.46 7.25
N ALA A 886 -19.58 2.11 6.18
CA ALA A 886 -19.64 3.56 6.08
C ALA A 886 -21.09 4.08 5.93
N GLU A 887 -21.97 3.28 5.32
CA GLU A 887 -23.41 3.60 5.17
C GLU A 887 -24.27 2.98 6.28
N PHE A 888 -23.78 1.91 6.92
CA PHE A 888 -24.48 1.16 7.97
C PHE A 888 -23.59 1.00 9.22
N PRO A 889 -23.16 2.11 9.86
CA PRO A 889 -22.12 2.10 10.90
C PRO A 889 -22.49 1.35 12.19
N ASN A 890 -23.77 1.06 12.39
CA ASN A 890 -24.24 0.34 13.58
C ASN A 890 -24.31 -1.18 13.36
N ASP A 891 -24.18 -1.65 12.11
CA ASP A 891 -24.28 -3.07 11.75
C ASP A 891 -22.88 -3.71 11.69
N SER A 892 -22.45 -4.31 12.79
CA SER A 892 -21.12 -4.94 12.92
C SER A 892 -20.84 -6.06 11.91
N LYS A 893 -21.87 -6.64 11.26
CA LYS A 893 -21.66 -7.63 10.20
C LYS A 893 -21.01 -7.04 8.96
N THR A 894 -21.06 -5.71 8.80
CA THR A 894 -20.51 -4.99 7.65
C THR A 894 -19.06 -4.58 7.82
N PHE A 895 -18.50 -4.68 9.03
CA PHE A 895 -17.19 -4.10 9.35
C PHE A 895 -16.07 -4.76 8.54
N ARG A 896 -16.06 -6.10 8.48
CA ARG A 896 -15.05 -6.87 7.74
C ARG A 896 -15.50 -7.27 6.33
N MET A 897 -16.55 -6.65 5.80
CA MET A 897 -17.11 -6.99 4.50
C MET A 897 -16.38 -6.25 3.37
N ASP A 898 -15.88 -6.99 2.39
CA ASP A 898 -15.10 -6.47 1.28
C ASP A 898 -15.47 -7.07 -0.09
N ASP A 899 -16.54 -7.86 -0.13
CA ASP A 899 -17.02 -8.55 -1.32
C ASP A 899 -18.28 -7.88 -1.93
N GLN A 900 -18.85 -6.88 -1.24
CA GLN A 900 -19.89 -5.98 -1.72
C GLN A 900 -19.66 -4.56 -1.22
N PHE A 901 -20.19 -3.59 -1.95
CA PHE A 901 -19.99 -2.17 -1.67
C PHE A 901 -21.19 -1.32 -2.07
N MET A 902 -21.19 -0.07 -1.60
CA MET A 902 -22.16 0.94 -1.95
C MET A 902 -21.57 1.92 -2.98
N ILE A 903 -22.37 2.32 -3.97
CA ILE A 903 -22.14 3.51 -4.79
C ILE A 903 -23.11 4.60 -4.32
N GLY A 904 -22.52 5.65 -3.75
CA GLY A 904 -23.24 6.64 -2.96
C GLY A 904 -23.99 5.98 -1.80
N ASN A 905 -25.15 6.53 -1.46
CA ASN A 905 -26.07 5.97 -0.47
C ASN A 905 -27.16 5.08 -1.09
N ALA A 906 -27.12 4.84 -2.42
CA ALA A 906 -28.28 4.39 -3.17
C ALA A 906 -28.14 3.03 -3.86
N LEU A 907 -26.94 2.63 -4.30
CA LEU A 907 -26.74 1.37 -5.02
C LEU A 907 -25.82 0.44 -4.25
N LEU A 908 -26.29 -0.76 -3.92
CA LEU A 908 -25.46 -1.87 -3.45
C LEU A 908 -25.01 -2.69 -4.65
N VAL A 909 -23.73 -3.05 -4.71
CA VAL A 909 -23.14 -3.88 -5.77
C VAL A 909 -22.49 -5.12 -5.15
N ARG A 910 -22.84 -6.31 -5.65
CA ARG A 910 -22.20 -7.59 -5.30
C ARG A 910 -21.63 -8.23 -6.57
N PRO A 911 -20.33 -8.05 -6.86
CA PRO A 911 -19.72 -8.62 -8.04
C PRO A 911 -19.68 -10.15 -8.01
N VAL A 912 -19.69 -10.78 -9.18
CA VAL A 912 -19.41 -12.22 -9.32
C VAL A 912 -17.91 -12.40 -9.47
N ILE A 913 -17.28 -12.99 -8.45
CA ILE A 913 -15.81 -13.04 -8.28
C ILE A 913 -15.25 -14.48 -8.33
N GLU A 914 -16.05 -15.43 -8.80
CA GLU A 914 -15.68 -16.85 -8.94
C GLU A 914 -16.13 -17.39 -10.30
N SER A 915 -15.29 -18.24 -10.89
CA SER A 915 -15.61 -18.91 -12.17
C SER A 915 -16.73 -19.92 -11.98
N GLY A 916 -17.66 -19.97 -12.93
CA GLY A 916 -18.78 -20.92 -12.95
C GLY A 916 -19.84 -20.64 -11.88
N ALA A 917 -19.80 -19.49 -11.21
CA ALA A 917 -20.77 -19.14 -10.19
C ALA A 917 -22.20 -19.05 -10.77
N THR A 918 -23.13 -19.79 -10.16
CA THR A 918 -24.57 -19.80 -10.52
C THR A 918 -25.44 -19.05 -9.51
N LYS A 919 -24.85 -18.64 -8.39
CA LYS A 919 -25.47 -17.82 -7.35
C LYS A 919 -24.40 -17.02 -6.61
N VAL A 920 -24.79 -15.91 -6.00
CA VAL A 920 -23.98 -15.18 -5.01
C VAL A 920 -24.82 -14.87 -3.78
N ASP A 921 -24.19 -14.83 -2.61
CA ASP A 921 -24.87 -14.40 -1.39
C ASP A 921 -24.69 -12.89 -1.22
N VAL A 922 -25.82 -12.18 -1.07
CA VAL A 922 -25.89 -10.72 -0.89
C VAL A 922 -26.38 -10.42 0.50
N TYR A 923 -25.64 -9.61 1.26
CA TYR A 923 -26.08 -9.15 2.56
C TYR A 923 -26.86 -7.84 2.46
N PHE A 924 -28.12 -7.85 2.91
CA PHE A 924 -28.95 -6.64 3.01
C PHE A 924 -28.99 -6.12 4.47
N PRO A 925 -28.37 -4.97 4.77
CA PRO A 925 -28.23 -4.42 6.12
C PRO A 925 -29.49 -3.72 6.65
N GLU A 926 -29.60 -3.68 7.98
CA GLU A 926 -30.69 -3.03 8.75
C GLU A 926 -32.10 -3.27 8.17
N PRO A 927 -32.50 -4.54 8.01
CA PRO A 927 -33.69 -4.93 7.24
C PRO A 927 -35.03 -4.55 7.88
N ASP A 928 -35.04 -4.23 9.18
CA ASP A 928 -36.23 -3.70 9.85
C ASP A 928 -36.60 -2.31 9.30
N VAL A 929 -35.60 -1.55 8.85
CA VAL A 929 -35.74 -0.16 8.37
C VAL A 929 -35.59 -0.06 6.85
N ASN A 930 -34.68 -0.83 6.27
CA ASN A 930 -34.36 -0.75 4.84
C ASN A 930 -35.13 -1.78 4.01
N ILE A 931 -35.30 -1.44 2.73
CA ILE A 931 -35.80 -2.32 1.68
C ILE A 931 -34.92 -2.15 0.46
N TRP A 932 -34.77 -3.19 -0.35
CA TRP A 932 -33.92 -3.17 -1.53
C TRP A 932 -34.69 -3.62 -2.77
N TYR A 933 -34.30 -3.10 -3.93
CA TYR A 933 -34.90 -3.44 -5.22
C TYR A 933 -33.81 -3.85 -6.19
N ASP A 934 -34.01 -4.96 -6.92
CA ASP A 934 -33.15 -5.28 -8.06
C ASP A 934 -33.13 -4.10 -9.04
N ALA A 935 -31.95 -3.57 -9.36
CA ALA A 935 -31.87 -2.32 -10.11
C ALA A 935 -32.19 -2.49 -11.62
N GLU A 936 -32.41 -3.71 -12.09
CA GLU A 936 -32.84 -4.03 -13.47
C GLU A 936 -34.22 -4.66 -13.51
N MET A 937 -34.44 -5.74 -12.75
CA MET A 937 -35.69 -6.51 -12.75
C MET A 937 -36.77 -5.91 -11.84
N TYR A 938 -36.36 -4.99 -10.95
CA TYR A 938 -37.20 -4.32 -9.96
C TYR A 938 -37.88 -5.26 -8.96
N ASP A 939 -37.35 -6.47 -8.79
CA ASP A 939 -37.81 -7.39 -7.77
C ASP A 939 -37.47 -6.86 -6.37
N LYS A 940 -38.38 -7.03 -5.42
CA LYS A 940 -38.30 -6.47 -4.08
C LYS A 940 -37.62 -7.45 -3.13
N PHE A 941 -36.69 -6.96 -2.32
CA PHE A 941 -35.97 -7.71 -1.28
C PHE A 941 -36.19 -7.03 0.07
N ASP A 942 -37.02 -7.66 0.92
CA ASP A 942 -37.36 -7.23 2.27
C ASP A 942 -37.00 -8.27 3.35
N THR A 943 -36.27 -9.32 2.95
CA THR A 943 -35.84 -10.40 3.85
C THR A 943 -34.49 -10.05 4.50
N PRO A 944 -34.36 -10.20 5.83
CA PRO A 944 -33.15 -9.82 6.55
C PRO A 944 -31.91 -10.66 6.21
N GLY A 945 -30.75 -10.00 6.14
CA GLY A 945 -29.44 -10.67 6.11
C GLY A 945 -29.04 -11.21 4.74
N TYR A 946 -28.34 -12.35 4.74
CA TYR A 946 -27.83 -12.97 3.52
C TYR A 946 -28.97 -13.59 2.70
N ASN A 947 -29.05 -13.17 1.45
CA ASN A 947 -29.99 -13.69 0.46
C ASN A 947 -29.19 -14.29 -0.70
N SER A 948 -29.51 -15.52 -1.08
CA SER A 948 -28.83 -16.21 -2.17
C SER A 948 -29.47 -15.82 -3.50
N ILE A 949 -28.76 -15.06 -4.31
CA ILE A 949 -29.24 -14.49 -5.56
C ILE A 949 -28.73 -15.33 -6.74
N PRO A 950 -29.61 -15.95 -7.55
CA PRO A 950 -29.20 -16.64 -8.76
C PRO A 950 -28.51 -15.69 -9.74
N VAL A 951 -27.39 -16.13 -10.32
CA VAL A 951 -26.67 -15.40 -11.35
C VAL A 951 -26.42 -16.28 -12.57
N THR A 952 -26.45 -15.64 -13.73
CA THR A 952 -25.97 -16.16 -15.01
C THR A 952 -24.80 -15.29 -15.46
N LEU A 953 -24.18 -15.60 -16.60
CA LEU A 953 -23.17 -14.71 -17.18
C LEU A 953 -23.71 -13.30 -17.47
N SER A 954 -24.99 -13.18 -17.84
CA SER A 954 -25.65 -11.90 -18.11
C SER A 954 -26.17 -11.16 -16.86
N LYS A 955 -26.51 -11.89 -15.79
CA LYS A 955 -26.98 -11.28 -14.54
C LYS A 955 -25.82 -10.75 -13.72
N PHE A 956 -25.79 -9.43 -13.52
CA PHE A 956 -24.90 -8.77 -12.57
C PHE A 956 -25.72 -8.29 -11.35
N PRO A 957 -25.38 -8.70 -10.11
CA PRO A 957 -26.13 -8.30 -8.92
C PRO A 957 -25.84 -6.87 -8.46
N PHE A 958 -26.85 -6.00 -8.59
CA PHE A 958 -26.84 -4.67 -7.99
C PHE A 958 -28.26 -4.22 -7.66
N PHE A 959 -28.41 -3.50 -6.55
CA PHE A 959 -29.70 -3.25 -5.91
C PHE A 959 -29.81 -1.80 -5.49
N GLN A 960 -30.97 -1.19 -5.76
CA GLN A 960 -31.27 0.16 -5.30
C GLN A 960 -31.90 0.11 -3.90
N LYS A 961 -31.35 0.89 -2.97
CA LYS A 961 -31.90 1.09 -1.63
C LYS A 961 -33.23 1.85 -1.71
N GLY A 962 -34.26 1.37 -1.02
CA GLY A 962 -35.50 2.11 -0.83
C GLY A 962 -35.26 3.45 -0.12
N GLY A 963 -36.07 4.44 -0.42
CA GLY A 963 -35.88 5.81 0.04
C GLY A 963 -34.97 6.65 -0.86
N THR A 964 -34.58 6.15 -2.04
CA THR A 964 -33.61 6.84 -2.93
C THR A 964 -34.17 7.11 -4.33
N ILE A 965 -33.65 8.16 -4.97
CA ILE A 965 -33.97 8.54 -6.36
C ILE A 965 -32.67 8.61 -7.17
N ILE A 966 -32.59 7.81 -8.24
CA ILE A 966 -31.41 7.76 -9.11
C ILE A 966 -31.71 8.38 -10.48
N PRO A 967 -30.97 9.43 -10.90
CA PRO A 967 -31.04 9.96 -12.25
C PRO A 967 -30.21 9.13 -13.24
N ARG A 968 -30.75 8.93 -14.44
CA ARG A 968 -30.10 8.18 -15.53
C ARG A 968 -30.31 8.86 -16.88
N LYS A 969 -29.43 8.60 -17.86
CA LYS A 969 -29.66 8.91 -19.28
C LYS A 969 -29.78 7.61 -20.07
N ASN A 970 -30.99 7.25 -20.51
CA ASN A 970 -31.22 5.96 -21.17
C ASN A 970 -30.95 6.00 -22.68
N ARG A 971 -30.74 7.18 -23.25
CA ARG A 971 -30.31 7.35 -24.63
C ARG A 971 -28.79 7.25 -24.68
N ILE A 972 -28.29 6.02 -24.75
CA ILE A 972 -26.85 5.80 -24.78
C ILE A 972 -26.29 6.30 -26.12
N ARG A 973 -25.30 7.18 -26.04
CA ARG A 973 -24.56 7.74 -27.19
C ARG A 973 -23.16 7.13 -27.22
N ARG A 974 -22.47 7.29 -28.34
CA ARG A 974 -21.09 6.76 -28.54
C ARG A 974 -20.05 7.34 -27.58
N ALA A 975 -20.28 8.54 -27.03
CA ALA A 975 -19.42 9.24 -26.08
C ALA A 975 -20.29 10.11 -25.15
N SER A 976 -19.82 10.37 -23.92
CA SER A 976 -20.59 11.05 -22.87
C SER A 976 -20.94 12.49 -23.22
N SER A 977 -20.03 13.19 -23.90
CA SER A 977 -20.20 14.58 -24.35
C SER A 977 -21.41 14.76 -25.29
N LEU A 978 -21.73 13.73 -26.08
CA LEU A 978 -22.88 13.76 -27.00
C LEU A 978 -24.21 13.54 -26.30
N ALA A 979 -24.20 13.09 -25.04
CA ALA A 979 -25.39 12.93 -24.23
C ALA A 979 -25.72 14.18 -23.39
N GLN A 980 -24.94 15.27 -23.48
CA GLN A 980 -25.11 16.47 -22.63
C GLN A 980 -26.54 17.03 -22.63
N ASP A 981 -27.17 17.12 -23.80
CA ASP A 981 -28.53 17.64 -23.98
C ASP A 981 -29.63 16.54 -23.95
N ASP A 982 -29.26 15.27 -23.80
CA ASP A 982 -30.24 14.18 -23.75
C ASP A 982 -31.11 14.22 -22.48
N PRO A 983 -32.36 13.74 -22.56
CA PRO A 983 -33.25 13.70 -21.41
C PRO A 983 -32.82 12.74 -20.32
N TYR A 984 -33.28 13.03 -19.12
CA TYR A 984 -33.12 12.19 -17.95
C TYR A 984 -34.31 11.25 -17.77
N SER A 985 -34.05 10.12 -17.12
CA SER A 985 -35.06 9.30 -16.47
C SER A 985 -34.74 9.18 -14.99
N LEU A 986 -35.79 9.10 -14.16
CA LEU A 986 -35.65 8.93 -12.71
C LEU A 986 -36.19 7.56 -12.30
N THR A 987 -35.42 6.83 -11.49
CA THR A 987 -35.89 5.65 -10.77
C THR A 987 -36.05 6.01 -9.30
N VAL A 988 -37.29 6.11 -8.84
CA VAL A 988 -37.70 6.41 -7.47
C VAL A 988 -37.97 5.09 -6.76
N ALA A 989 -37.06 4.64 -5.90
CA ALA A 989 -37.28 3.47 -5.06
C ALA A 989 -37.85 3.95 -3.73
N LEU A 990 -39.12 3.65 -3.46
CA LEU A 990 -39.75 4.05 -2.21
C LEU A 990 -39.17 3.28 -1.03
N ASP A 991 -39.18 3.92 0.13
CA ASP A 991 -38.77 3.30 1.39
C ASP A 991 -39.73 2.17 1.80
N LYS A 992 -39.44 1.49 2.91
CA LYS A 992 -40.23 0.36 3.38
C LYS A 992 -41.70 0.72 3.66
N SER A 993 -41.97 1.97 4.04
CA SER A 993 -43.34 2.47 4.24
C SER A 993 -44.07 2.79 2.92
N GLY A 994 -43.35 2.89 1.80
CA GLY A 994 -43.91 3.27 0.50
C GLY A 994 -44.24 4.77 0.40
N THR A 995 -43.64 5.62 1.23
CA THR A 995 -44.04 7.03 1.36
C THR A 995 -42.97 8.03 0.98
N ILE A 996 -41.68 7.67 1.07
CA ILE A 996 -40.57 8.63 0.94
C ILE A 996 -39.51 8.10 -0.03
N ALA A 997 -38.93 9.01 -0.81
CA ALA A 997 -37.64 8.81 -1.46
C ALA A 997 -36.94 10.16 -1.73
N ASN A 998 -35.60 10.19 -1.68
CA ASN A 998 -34.83 11.41 -1.91
C ASN A 998 -33.66 11.14 -2.87
N GLY A 999 -33.30 12.14 -3.65
CA GLY A 999 -32.09 12.10 -4.47
C GLY A 999 -31.69 13.49 -4.94
N THR A 1000 -30.49 13.55 -5.51
CA THR A 1000 -29.87 14.76 -6.02
C THR A 1000 -29.48 14.57 -7.49
N LEU A 1001 -29.36 15.67 -8.22
CA LEU A 1001 -28.81 15.67 -9.57
C LEU A 1001 -28.01 16.95 -9.80
N TYR A 1002 -26.73 16.77 -10.16
CA TYR A 1002 -25.85 17.85 -10.56
C TYR A 1002 -25.71 17.94 -12.09
N ILE A 1003 -25.73 19.16 -12.64
CA ILE A 1003 -25.60 19.44 -14.08
C ILE A 1003 -24.77 20.71 -14.29
N ASP A 1004 -23.67 20.62 -15.05
CA ASP A 1004 -22.89 21.75 -15.56
C ASP A 1004 -22.53 21.50 -17.04
N ASP A 1005 -21.51 22.20 -17.56
CA ASP A 1005 -21.02 21.98 -18.93
C ASP A 1005 -20.18 20.69 -19.11
N GLY A 1006 -19.81 20.02 -18.02
CA GLY A 1006 -19.06 18.77 -18.03
C GLY A 1006 -17.54 18.91 -18.15
N PHE A 1007 -16.96 20.10 -18.35
CA PHE A 1007 -15.52 20.21 -18.60
C PHE A 1007 -14.82 21.47 -18.07
N SER A 1008 -15.52 22.57 -17.82
CA SER A 1008 -14.88 23.84 -17.42
C SER A 1008 -14.86 24.04 -15.90
N TYR A 1009 -14.14 25.09 -15.46
CA TYR A 1009 -14.20 25.57 -14.09
C TYR A 1009 -15.36 26.56 -13.83
N ASP A 1010 -16.22 26.85 -14.80
CA ASP A 1010 -17.32 27.83 -14.66
C ASP A 1010 -18.30 27.46 -13.52
N TYR A 1011 -18.38 26.18 -13.16
CA TYR A 1011 -19.16 25.74 -12.00
C TYR A 1011 -18.67 26.33 -10.66
N LYS A 1012 -17.37 26.62 -10.51
CA LYS A 1012 -16.83 27.31 -9.33
C LYS A 1012 -17.40 28.73 -9.21
N GLU A 1013 -17.79 29.32 -10.33
CA GLU A 1013 -18.43 30.63 -10.44
C GLU A 1013 -19.97 30.57 -10.44
N GLY A 1014 -20.55 29.40 -10.14
CA GLY A 1014 -22.00 29.18 -10.02
C GLY A 1014 -22.71 28.73 -11.31
N ALA A 1015 -22.00 28.42 -12.39
CA ALA A 1015 -22.61 27.99 -13.66
C ALA A 1015 -23.01 26.50 -13.65
N PHE A 1016 -23.96 26.13 -12.79
CA PHE A 1016 -24.50 24.76 -12.71
C PHE A 1016 -25.95 24.74 -12.19
N ILE A 1017 -26.63 23.60 -12.33
CA ILE A 1017 -27.90 23.26 -11.69
C ILE A 1017 -27.64 22.16 -10.66
N PHE A 1018 -28.18 22.29 -9.46
CA PHE A 1018 -28.13 21.24 -8.45
C PHE A 1018 -29.52 21.00 -7.89
N LEU A 1019 -30.16 19.91 -8.32
CA LEU A 1019 -31.54 19.60 -7.98
C LEU A 1019 -31.61 18.77 -6.71
N SER A 1020 -32.51 19.14 -5.80
CA SER A 1020 -33.08 18.23 -4.81
C SER A 1020 -34.38 17.66 -5.39
N ILE A 1021 -34.46 16.33 -5.47
CA ILE A 1021 -35.64 15.60 -5.93
C ILE A 1021 -36.18 14.80 -4.75
N THR A 1022 -37.43 15.03 -4.38
CA THR A 1022 -38.04 14.39 -3.21
C THR A 1022 -39.41 13.83 -3.56
N TYR A 1023 -39.67 12.60 -3.14
CA TYR A 1023 -40.99 12.00 -3.13
C TYR A 1023 -41.48 11.95 -1.69
N ASN A 1024 -42.68 12.46 -1.44
CA ASN A 1024 -43.34 12.37 -0.14
C ASN A 1024 -44.85 12.16 -0.33
N ASN A 1025 -45.36 11.01 0.09
CA ASN A 1025 -46.80 10.68 0.14
C ASN A 1025 -47.57 11.03 -1.15
N GLY A 1026 -47.09 10.52 -2.29
CA GLY A 1026 -47.73 10.75 -3.59
C GLY A 1026 -47.37 12.07 -4.25
N GLU A 1027 -46.42 12.84 -3.72
CA GLU A 1027 -45.95 14.08 -4.32
C GLU A 1027 -44.45 14.03 -4.61
N LEU A 1028 -44.06 14.09 -5.88
CA LEU A 1028 -42.67 14.17 -6.34
C LEU A 1028 -42.33 15.61 -6.71
N LYS A 1029 -41.33 16.20 -6.06
CA LYS A 1029 -40.87 17.57 -6.29
C LYS A 1029 -39.45 17.59 -6.79
N SER A 1030 -39.14 18.52 -7.70
CA SER A 1030 -37.77 18.91 -8.04
C SER A 1030 -37.60 20.39 -7.78
N ARG A 1031 -36.52 20.74 -7.08
CA ARG A 1031 -36.15 22.12 -6.78
C ARG A 1031 -34.67 22.35 -7.03
N ASN A 1032 -34.33 23.43 -7.72
CA ASN A 1032 -32.94 23.83 -7.86
C ASN A 1032 -32.43 24.49 -6.57
N LEU A 1033 -31.41 23.90 -5.96
CA LEU A 1033 -30.75 24.41 -4.76
C LEU A 1033 -29.72 25.51 -5.09
N ASN A 1034 -29.26 25.61 -6.35
CA ASN A 1034 -28.40 26.70 -6.77
C ASN A 1034 -29.23 27.94 -7.16
N LEU A 1035 -29.28 28.92 -6.27
CA LEU A 1035 -29.95 30.20 -6.49
C LEU A 1035 -29.04 31.26 -7.15
N LYS A 1036 -27.76 30.94 -7.40
CA LYS A 1036 -26.74 31.88 -7.91
C LYS A 1036 -26.45 31.60 -9.39
N LYS A 1037 -26.60 32.65 -10.24
CA LYS A 1037 -26.48 32.62 -11.71
C LYS A 1037 -27.40 31.60 -12.39
N ILE A 1038 -27.71 31.83 -13.66
CA ILE A 1038 -28.59 30.94 -14.44
C ILE A 1038 -27.72 30.08 -15.35
N PHE A 1039 -27.57 28.79 -15.03
CA PHE A 1039 -27.15 27.78 -16.00
C PHE A 1039 -28.40 27.23 -16.70
N ARG A 1040 -28.36 27.10 -18.03
CA ARG A 1040 -29.49 26.62 -18.83
C ARG A 1040 -29.17 25.24 -19.39
N THR A 1041 -30.08 24.30 -19.18
CA THR A 1041 -30.02 22.96 -19.79
C THR A 1041 -31.17 22.76 -20.76
N ARG A 1042 -30.91 22.03 -21.85
CA ARG A 1042 -31.95 21.53 -22.77
C ARG A 1042 -32.48 20.16 -22.34
N SER A 1043 -31.86 19.54 -21.34
CA SER A 1043 -32.27 18.25 -20.82
C SER A 1043 -33.64 18.35 -20.12
N TRP A 1044 -34.44 17.31 -20.28
CA TRP A 1044 -35.82 17.24 -19.78
C TRP A 1044 -36.11 15.85 -19.20
N LEU A 1045 -37.19 15.70 -18.44
CA LEU A 1045 -37.60 14.41 -17.86
C LEU A 1045 -38.43 13.60 -18.86
N GLU A 1046 -37.86 12.53 -19.42
CA GLU A 1046 -38.59 11.67 -20.39
C GLU A 1046 -39.34 10.50 -19.77
N ARG A 1047 -38.89 10.02 -18.61
CA ARG A 1047 -39.45 8.83 -17.97
C ARG A 1047 -39.26 8.86 -16.46
N LEU A 1048 -40.29 8.45 -15.75
CA LEU A 1048 -40.26 8.23 -14.32
C LEU A 1048 -40.69 6.78 -14.04
N VAL A 1049 -39.92 6.09 -13.20
CA VAL A 1049 -40.25 4.75 -12.69
C VAL A 1049 -40.30 4.85 -11.17
N ILE A 1050 -41.43 4.52 -10.54
CA ILE A 1050 -41.60 4.46 -9.09
C ILE A 1050 -41.76 3.00 -8.68
N LEU A 1051 -40.89 2.53 -7.79
CA LEU A 1051 -40.88 1.17 -7.25
C LEU A 1051 -41.50 1.15 -5.84
N GLY A 1052 -42.27 0.12 -5.52
CA GLY A 1052 -42.88 -0.05 -4.19
C GLY A 1052 -44.11 0.82 -3.95
N LEU A 1053 -44.74 1.35 -5.00
CA LEU A 1053 -45.99 2.11 -4.88
C LEU A 1053 -47.13 1.12 -4.66
N GLN A 1054 -47.64 1.00 -3.43
CA GLN A 1054 -48.55 -0.09 -3.05
C GLN A 1054 -49.93 -0.03 -3.71
N THR A 1055 -50.43 1.19 -3.98
CA THR A 1055 -51.78 1.41 -4.50
C THR A 1055 -51.72 1.98 -5.91
N LYS A 1056 -52.52 1.42 -6.82
CA LYS A 1056 -52.67 1.94 -8.19
C LYS A 1056 -53.19 3.38 -8.17
N PRO A 1057 -52.49 4.35 -8.77
CA PRO A 1057 -53.00 5.71 -8.85
C PRO A 1057 -54.19 5.83 -9.79
N THR A 1058 -55.07 6.77 -9.48
CA THR A 1058 -56.22 7.19 -10.31
C THR A 1058 -55.80 8.24 -11.34
N ALA A 1059 -54.80 9.07 -11.00
CA ALA A 1059 -54.25 10.07 -11.90
C ALA A 1059 -52.81 10.43 -11.53
N VAL A 1060 -52.00 10.77 -12.54
CA VAL A 1060 -50.71 11.44 -12.36
C VAL A 1060 -50.83 12.84 -12.97
N VAL A 1061 -50.55 13.87 -12.19
CA VAL A 1061 -50.70 15.28 -12.60
C VAL A 1061 -49.39 16.02 -12.37
N LEU A 1062 -48.81 16.57 -13.43
CA LEU A 1062 -47.64 17.45 -13.38
C LEU A 1062 -48.11 18.90 -13.26
N GLU A 1063 -47.59 19.61 -12.26
CA GLU A 1063 -47.80 21.02 -11.98
C GLU A 1063 -46.49 21.78 -12.23
N THR A 1064 -46.55 22.75 -13.14
CA THR A 1064 -45.53 23.75 -13.47
C THR A 1064 -46.21 25.14 -13.44
N VAL A 1065 -46.02 26.01 -14.44
CA VAL A 1065 -46.84 27.23 -14.63
C VAL A 1065 -48.31 26.89 -14.98
N GLY A 1066 -48.62 25.63 -15.33
CA GLY A 1066 -49.97 25.07 -15.44
C GLY A 1066 -50.03 23.60 -15.01
N SER A 1067 -51.19 22.95 -15.11
CA SER A 1067 -51.37 21.53 -14.76
C SER A 1067 -51.59 20.63 -15.99
N LYS A 1068 -50.93 19.47 -16.03
CA LYS A 1068 -50.99 18.49 -17.11
C LYS A 1068 -51.20 17.09 -16.56
N LYS A 1069 -52.27 16.41 -16.96
CA LYS A 1069 -52.46 14.98 -16.65
C LYS A 1069 -51.51 14.15 -17.52
N LEU A 1070 -50.82 13.19 -16.91
CA LEU A 1070 -49.86 12.31 -17.58
C LEU A 1070 -50.41 10.89 -17.74
N GLU A 1071 -50.03 10.25 -18.84
CA GLU A 1071 -50.27 8.83 -19.04
C GLU A 1071 -49.28 8.00 -18.22
N PHE A 1072 -49.77 6.89 -17.65
CA PHE A 1072 -48.97 5.99 -16.86
C PHE A 1072 -49.39 4.54 -17.04
N VAL A 1073 -48.47 3.64 -16.76
CA VAL A 1073 -48.71 2.20 -16.64
C VAL A 1073 -48.40 1.80 -15.20
N TYR A 1074 -49.31 1.06 -14.57
CA TYR A 1074 -49.09 0.50 -13.23
C TYR A 1074 -49.10 -1.01 -13.31
N VAL A 1075 -48.02 -1.65 -12.85
CA VAL A 1075 -47.83 -3.09 -12.82
C VAL A 1075 -48.13 -3.59 -11.40
N ASP A 1076 -49.36 -4.04 -11.19
CA ASP A 1076 -49.93 -4.33 -9.88
C ASP A 1076 -49.11 -5.32 -9.05
N HIS A 1077 -48.81 -6.49 -9.62
CA HIS A 1077 -48.04 -7.56 -8.96
C HIS A 1077 -46.58 -7.19 -8.63
N LYS A 1078 -46.02 -6.15 -9.25
CA LYS A 1078 -44.68 -5.62 -8.92
C LYS A 1078 -44.72 -4.29 -8.15
N GLN A 1079 -45.89 -3.67 -8.00
CA GLN A 1079 -46.04 -2.35 -7.38
C GLN A 1079 -45.18 -1.26 -8.06
N ILE A 1080 -45.19 -1.26 -9.40
CA ILE A 1080 -44.37 -0.34 -10.22
C ILE A 1080 -45.26 0.62 -11.00
N LEU A 1081 -45.01 1.91 -10.86
CA LEU A 1081 -45.59 2.96 -11.71
C LEU A 1081 -44.56 3.42 -12.74
N VAL A 1082 -44.95 3.46 -14.03
CA VAL A 1082 -44.16 4.03 -15.11
C VAL A 1082 -44.92 5.18 -15.73
N VAL A 1083 -44.38 6.40 -15.63
CA VAL A 1083 -44.91 7.59 -16.29
C VAL A 1083 -44.04 7.90 -17.50
N ARG A 1084 -44.67 7.98 -18.68
CA ARG A 1084 -43.97 8.25 -19.94
C ARG A 1084 -44.17 9.70 -20.36
N LYS A 1085 -43.11 10.31 -20.89
CA LYS A 1085 -43.10 11.68 -21.43
C LYS A 1085 -43.65 12.77 -20.47
N PRO A 1086 -43.14 12.92 -19.23
CA PRO A 1086 -43.43 14.10 -18.41
C PRO A 1086 -43.12 15.42 -19.12
N THR A 1087 -42.04 15.48 -19.91
CA THR A 1087 -41.68 16.63 -20.78
C THR A 1087 -41.31 17.93 -20.05
N VAL A 1088 -41.02 17.86 -18.75
CA VAL A 1088 -40.58 19.03 -17.98
C VAL A 1088 -39.06 19.25 -18.12
N ASN A 1089 -38.64 20.50 -18.24
CA ASN A 1089 -37.22 20.85 -18.28
C ASN A 1089 -36.57 20.55 -16.91
N MET A 1090 -35.37 19.96 -16.89
CA MET A 1090 -34.71 19.62 -15.64
C MET A 1090 -34.14 20.83 -14.89
N GLY A 1091 -33.98 21.98 -15.54
CA GLY A 1091 -33.59 23.24 -14.90
C GLY A 1091 -34.73 24.04 -14.29
N GLU A 1092 -35.97 23.57 -14.41
CA GLU A 1092 -37.15 24.22 -13.83
C GLU A 1092 -37.63 23.49 -12.57
N ASP A 1093 -38.23 24.23 -11.65
CA ASP A 1093 -38.92 23.65 -10.50
C ASP A 1093 -40.26 23.03 -10.96
N TRP A 1094 -40.57 21.84 -10.46
CA TRP A 1094 -41.80 21.13 -10.81
C TRP A 1094 -42.31 20.24 -9.69
N VAL A 1095 -43.62 19.98 -9.71
CA VAL A 1095 -44.30 19.10 -8.77
C VAL A 1095 -45.15 18.10 -9.56
N MET A 1096 -45.03 16.81 -9.26
CA MET A 1096 -45.88 15.76 -9.83
C MET A 1096 -46.67 15.09 -8.71
N LYS A 1097 -48.00 15.14 -8.81
CA LYS A 1097 -48.94 14.51 -7.87
C LYS A 1097 -49.43 13.18 -8.43
N ILE A 1098 -49.21 12.12 -7.67
CA ILE A 1098 -49.65 10.74 -7.87
C ILE A 1098 -50.88 10.56 -6.96
N LYS A 1099 -52.09 10.66 -7.53
CA LYS A 1099 -53.37 10.68 -6.81
C LYS A 1099 -54.07 9.33 -6.79
#